data_AF-A0A9P9GBZ9-F1
#
_entry.id   AF-A0A9P9GBZ9-F1
#
_cell.length_a   1.000
_cell.length_b   1.000
_cell.length_c   1.000
_cell.angle_alpha   90.00
_cell.angle_beta   90.00
_cell.angle_gamma   90.00
#
_symmetry.space_group_name_H-M   'P 1'
#
loop_
_entity.id
_entity.type
_entity.pdbx_description
1 polymer ?
#
loop_
_entity_poly.entity_id
_entity_poly.type
_entity_poly.pdbx_seq_one_letter_code
_entity_poly.pdbx_strand_id
1 'polypeptide(L)'
;MLDESATTVDPKGLARVLLGVSIFFLIPTAIIVVLRCFVRLKYRLFGIDDGLMLIGWILHVAFTAVGIRAIYGGLGTKDEDLNAYLQVDGRKWMWIGQVLYSFSLTPLKSSICVTLLRIAVTKTHRIIVWATLIFTIVTMLYNTIGTFFACMPLSSNWDNRGNCSLPFIMSLGYVVSISAVISDWICAILPIFMLYKSHMRKATKISVSIILGLAALASLCTLIRLPYLKAFSHPQNYLCWFATKAVSVAILTKADHVANIVLWSTLESGIGIIAGSLPSLRKLVSSRFHFDSSTGSSPTHITPFSGTSRAVITSQSVSAARRTHRGEVGDNWEQLDDVEGTSSQKIYVKVDLEMQSLERPETSRESHGSREDLLDFEWDNSTERFARPCADLNEFQLSLVALSVSTTVSTSYHINPTSTMLSFLRSSGPARTQNAQNNPILYEGGKSSVTFSGPGSKYIMTHRIPPTDEENGVSIIAPPFHYHIYQDEFFRVQSGKGNFYRGLDPKPFAVLSDDPDGQATASVKAGYFHRFENATHDRDLVVDIHLTPESYENEQQFFRNFFGYLDDCKAAGSAPSIFQLLVFLHSADTPLVIPIPWEFLGRVVSRILLTTAAYWGRFVLGYKQTYPEYYDAKKSI
;
A
#
# COMPACT_ATOMS: atom_id res chain seq x y z
N MET A 1 20.60 -29.03 12.56
CA MET A 1 21.95 -28.75 12.00
C MET A 1 22.15 -29.61 10.76
N LEU A 2 22.37 -28.98 9.60
CA LEU A 2 22.70 -29.67 8.35
C LEU A 2 24.10 -30.31 8.40
N ASP A 3 24.32 -31.32 7.56
CA ASP A 3 25.61 -31.99 7.39
C ASP A 3 26.74 -30.99 7.07
N GLU A 4 27.94 -31.20 7.59
CA GLU A 4 29.08 -30.26 7.43
C GLU A 4 29.53 -30.14 5.96
N SER A 5 29.20 -31.13 5.13
CA SER A 5 29.52 -31.16 3.69
C SER A 5 28.49 -30.42 2.80
N ALA A 6 27.35 -29.99 3.36
CA ALA A 6 26.25 -29.43 2.59
C ALA A 6 26.58 -28.04 2.02
N THR A 7 26.52 -27.92 0.69
CA THR A 7 26.78 -26.66 -0.03
C THR A 7 25.51 -25.88 -0.39
N THR A 8 24.33 -26.47 -0.23
CA THR A 8 23.03 -25.87 -0.53
C THR A 8 21.95 -26.33 0.43
N VAL A 9 20.93 -25.51 0.64
CA VAL A 9 19.76 -25.81 1.48
C VAL A 9 18.49 -25.77 0.65
N ASP A 10 17.64 -26.78 0.83
CA ASP A 10 16.33 -26.80 0.20
C ASP A 10 15.39 -25.75 0.82
N PRO A 11 14.76 -24.88 0.00
CA PRO A 11 13.90 -23.82 0.50
C PRO A 11 12.62 -24.37 1.16
N LYS A 12 12.48 -24.11 2.46
CA LYS A 12 11.30 -24.42 3.29
C LYS A 12 10.67 -23.14 3.83
N GLY A 13 9.37 -23.16 4.12
CA GLY A 13 8.64 -22.03 4.70
C GLY A 13 8.79 -20.73 3.88
N LEU A 14 9.32 -19.69 4.52
CA LEU A 14 9.50 -18.37 3.93
C LEU A 14 10.46 -18.36 2.72
N ALA A 15 11.53 -19.16 2.77
CA ALA A 15 12.49 -19.29 1.65
C ALA A 15 11.79 -19.75 0.35
N ARG A 16 10.79 -20.62 0.48
CA ARG A 16 9.98 -21.10 -0.65
C ARG A 16 9.04 -20.03 -1.18
N VAL A 17 8.42 -19.24 -0.29
CA VAL A 17 7.58 -18.10 -0.68
C VAL A 17 8.41 -17.06 -1.42
N LEU A 18 9.60 -16.72 -0.90
CA LEU A 18 10.51 -15.78 -1.54
C LEU A 18 10.91 -16.25 -2.95
N LEU A 19 11.26 -17.53 -3.10
CA LEU A 19 11.56 -18.12 -4.40
C LEU A 19 10.39 -18.00 -5.38
N GLY A 20 9.18 -18.35 -4.92
CA GLY A 20 7.97 -18.25 -5.72
C GLY A 20 7.68 -16.83 -6.19
N VAL A 21 7.84 -15.84 -5.31
CA VAL A 21 7.63 -14.41 -5.63
C VAL A 21 8.70 -13.91 -6.61
N SER A 22 9.98 -14.25 -6.40
CA SER A 22 11.06 -13.86 -7.33
C SER A 22 10.83 -14.38 -8.75
N ILE A 23 10.40 -15.63 -8.89
CA ILE A 23 10.07 -16.21 -10.21
C ILE A 23 8.81 -15.55 -10.80
N PHE A 24 7.79 -15.33 -9.97
CA PHE A 24 6.54 -14.72 -10.41
C PHE A 24 6.72 -13.30 -10.95
N PHE A 25 7.61 -12.48 -10.38
CA PHE A 25 7.85 -11.11 -10.88
C PHE A 25 8.77 -11.06 -12.11
N LEU A 26 9.63 -12.06 -12.32
CA LEU A 26 10.50 -12.11 -13.48
C LEU A 26 9.73 -12.23 -14.80
N ILE A 27 8.69 -13.08 -14.85
CA ILE A 27 7.95 -13.36 -16.09
C ILE A 27 7.16 -12.12 -16.59
N PRO A 28 6.30 -11.47 -15.78
CA PRO A 28 5.53 -10.31 -16.22
C PRO A 28 6.41 -9.11 -16.54
N THR A 29 7.47 -8.87 -15.75
CA THR A 29 8.39 -7.75 -16.01
C THR A 29 9.13 -7.94 -17.33
N ALA A 30 9.57 -9.16 -17.64
CA ALA A 30 10.18 -9.49 -18.93
C ALA A 30 9.21 -9.23 -20.09
N ILE A 31 7.98 -9.75 -20.01
CA ILE A 31 6.96 -9.58 -21.05
C ILE A 31 6.69 -8.09 -21.29
N ILE A 32 6.52 -7.31 -20.23
CA ILE A 32 6.18 -5.88 -20.31
C ILE A 32 7.34 -5.06 -20.90
N VAL A 33 8.58 -5.33 -20.51
CA VAL A 33 9.76 -4.63 -21.04
C VAL A 33 9.98 -4.98 -22.51
N VAL A 34 9.86 -6.25 -22.89
CA VAL A 34 9.95 -6.69 -24.29
C VAL A 34 8.86 -6.02 -25.13
N LEU A 35 7.62 -6.00 -24.64
CA LEU A 35 6.51 -5.35 -25.33
C LEU A 35 6.74 -3.84 -25.46
N ARG A 36 7.26 -3.19 -24.42
CA ARG A 36 7.65 -1.77 -24.44
C ARG A 36 8.69 -1.50 -25.52
N CYS A 37 9.79 -2.27 -25.55
CA CYS A 37 10.84 -2.13 -26.55
C CYS A 37 10.30 -2.39 -27.97
N PHE A 38 9.49 -3.43 -28.15
CA PHE A 38 8.88 -3.76 -29.45
C PHE A 38 8.00 -2.62 -29.99
N VAL A 39 7.08 -2.11 -29.15
CA VAL A 39 6.18 -1.00 -29.53
C VAL A 39 7.01 0.24 -29.88
N ARG A 40 7.99 0.60 -29.04
CA ARG A 40 8.83 1.79 -29.24
C ARG A 40 9.71 1.70 -30.48
N LEU A 41 10.27 0.53 -30.79
CA LEU A 41 11.03 0.28 -32.01
C LEU A 41 10.15 0.31 -33.25
N LYS A 42 8.98 -0.36 -33.22
CA LYS A 42 8.01 -0.39 -34.33
C LYS A 42 7.57 1.00 -34.76
N TYR A 43 7.33 1.90 -33.78
CA TYR A 43 6.92 3.28 -34.06
C TYR A 43 8.10 4.26 -34.19
N ARG A 44 9.36 3.80 -34.16
CA ARG A 44 10.58 4.65 -34.19
C ARG A 44 10.59 5.75 -33.11
N LEU A 45 10.08 5.42 -31.93
CA LEU A 45 9.97 6.30 -30.77
C LEU A 45 10.92 5.91 -29.63
N PHE A 46 11.92 5.07 -29.91
CA PHE A 46 12.88 4.61 -28.91
C PHE A 46 13.65 5.80 -28.33
N GLY A 47 13.53 6.00 -27.03
CA GLY A 47 14.17 7.08 -26.31
C GLY A 47 15.20 6.60 -25.30
N ILE A 48 15.90 7.56 -24.70
CA ILE A 48 16.82 7.31 -23.57
C ILE A 48 16.07 6.65 -22.40
N ASP A 49 14.79 6.99 -22.21
CA ASP A 49 13.93 6.37 -21.21
C ASP A 49 13.79 4.85 -21.41
N ASP A 50 13.71 4.38 -22.66
CA ASP A 50 13.57 2.96 -22.97
C ASP A 50 14.89 2.20 -22.72
N GLY A 51 16.03 2.80 -23.06
CA GLY A 51 17.35 2.22 -22.77
C GLY A 51 17.63 2.12 -21.28
N LEU A 52 17.31 3.17 -20.50
CA LEU A 52 17.44 3.15 -19.04
C LEU A 52 16.53 2.09 -18.40
N MET A 53 15.30 1.93 -18.89
CA MET A 53 14.40 0.88 -18.39
C MET A 53 14.96 -0.53 -18.67
N LEU A 54 15.52 -0.75 -19.86
CA LEU A 54 16.13 -2.03 -20.22
C LEU A 54 17.34 -2.36 -19.33
N ILE A 55 18.22 -1.39 -19.09
CA ILE A 55 19.37 -1.54 -18.17
C ILE A 55 18.88 -1.86 -16.75
N GLY A 56 17.87 -1.13 -16.27
CA GLY A 56 17.27 -1.39 -14.95
C GLY A 56 16.66 -2.78 -14.85
N TRP A 57 15.99 -3.26 -15.89
CA TRP A 57 15.45 -4.62 -15.94
C TRP A 57 16.55 -5.68 -15.94
N ILE A 58 17.64 -5.52 -16.70
CA ILE A 58 18.78 -6.44 -16.69
C ILE A 58 19.38 -6.54 -15.28
N LEU A 59 19.54 -5.40 -14.60
CA LEU A 59 20.03 -5.36 -13.22
C LEU A 59 19.03 -5.98 -12.22
N HIS A 60 17.73 -5.84 -12.45
CA HIS A 60 16.70 -6.52 -11.67
C HIS A 60 16.75 -8.05 -11.86
N VAL A 61 16.98 -8.53 -13.09
CA VAL A 61 17.21 -9.95 -13.36
C VAL A 61 18.45 -10.45 -12.62
N ALA A 62 19.55 -9.69 -12.61
CA ALA A 62 20.74 -10.04 -11.85
C ALA A 62 20.47 -10.05 -10.33
N PHE A 63 19.75 -9.05 -9.81
CA PHE A 63 19.35 -8.98 -8.40
C PHE A 63 18.51 -10.18 -7.97
N THR A 64 17.50 -10.55 -8.76
CA THR A 64 16.65 -11.72 -8.47
C THR A 64 17.42 -13.04 -8.60
N ALA A 65 18.33 -13.18 -9.57
CA ALA A 65 19.18 -14.36 -9.69
C ALA A 65 20.10 -14.53 -8.47
N VAL A 66 20.72 -13.44 -8.00
CA VAL A 66 21.51 -13.43 -6.76
C VAL A 66 20.65 -13.70 -5.53
N GLY A 67 19.43 -13.16 -5.49
CA GLY A 67 18.45 -13.47 -4.43
C GLY A 67 18.11 -14.96 -4.36
N ILE A 68 17.88 -15.60 -5.51
CA ILE A 68 17.66 -17.05 -5.59
C ILE A 68 18.91 -17.82 -5.10
N ARG A 69 20.11 -17.39 -5.48
CA ARG A 69 21.35 -17.99 -4.97
C ARG A 69 21.50 -17.83 -3.45
N ALA A 70 21.08 -16.70 -2.90
CA ALA A 70 21.08 -16.46 -1.46
C ALA A 70 20.08 -17.35 -0.72
N ILE A 71 18.91 -17.64 -1.32
CA ILE A 71 17.92 -18.60 -0.79
C ILE A 71 18.53 -19.98 -0.61
N TYR A 72 19.18 -20.51 -1.66
CA TYR A 72 19.88 -21.80 -1.57
C TYR A 72 21.13 -21.75 -0.65
N GLY A 73 21.67 -20.56 -0.40
CA GLY A 73 22.72 -20.31 0.59
C GLY A 73 22.22 -20.18 2.03
N GLY A 74 20.91 -20.36 2.29
CA GLY A 74 20.35 -20.34 3.65
C GLY A 74 19.51 -19.09 4.00
N LEU A 75 19.31 -18.15 3.07
CA LEU A 75 18.44 -16.99 3.32
C LEU A 75 16.99 -17.45 3.59
N GLY A 76 16.44 -17.04 4.74
CA GLY A 76 15.10 -17.42 5.18
C GLY A 76 15.02 -18.77 5.91
N THR A 77 16.17 -19.37 6.24
CA THR A 77 16.32 -20.54 7.12
C THR A 77 16.97 -20.10 8.44
N LYS A 78 16.73 -20.84 9.54
CA LYS A 78 17.29 -20.49 10.85
C LYS A 78 18.81 -20.64 10.88
N ASP A 79 19.56 -19.71 11.48
CA ASP A 79 21.03 -19.79 11.59
C ASP A 79 21.49 -21.10 12.28
N GLU A 80 20.72 -21.57 13.27
CA GLU A 80 20.93 -22.84 14.01
C GLU A 80 20.86 -24.09 13.13
N ASP A 81 20.11 -24.01 12.02
CA ASP A 81 19.96 -25.10 11.06
C ASP A 81 21.05 -25.09 9.98
N LEU A 82 21.84 -24.01 9.90
CA LEU A 82 22.84 -23.78 8.85
C LEU A 82 24.27 -24.03 9.32
N ASN A 83 25.07 -24.69 8.48
CA ASN A 83 26.52 -24.78 8.65
C ASN A 83 27.18 -23.39 8.49
N ALA A 84 28.33 -23.16 9.13
CA ALA A 84 29.12 -21.94 9.05
C ALA A 84 29.44 -21.52 7.60
N TYR A 85 29.70 -22.49 6.71
CA TYR A 85 29.89 -22.22 5.27
C TYR A 85 28.67 -21.55 4.63
N LEU A 86 27.47 -22.10 4.86
CA LEU A 86 26.22 -21.57 4.33
C LEU A 86 25.89 -20.20 4.91
N GLN A 87 26.16 -19.98 6.20
CA GLN A 87 25.93 -18.67 6.81
C GLN A 87 26.77 -17.57 6.14
N VAL A 88 28.04 -17.86 5.84
CA VAL A 88 28.95 -16.94 5.14
C VAL A 88 28.52 -16.75 3.68
N ASP A 89 28.20 -17.83 2.97
CA ASP A 89 27.78 -17.79 1.57
C ASP A 89 26.47 -17.00 1.42
N GLY A 90 25.47 -17.24 2.28
CA GLY A 90 24.21 -16.50 2.33
C GLY A 90 24.40 -15.01 2.57
N ARG A 91 25.24 -14.63 3.55
CA ARG A 91 25.61 -13.21 3.82
C ARG A 91 26.28 -12.55 2.63
N LYS A 92 27.20 -13.26 1.97
CA LYS A 92 27.91 -12.76 0.79
C LYS A 92 26.95 -12.47 -0.37
N TRP A 93 26.08 -13.42 -0.73
CA TRP A 93 25.10 -13.22 -1.80
C TRP A 93 24.06 -12.16 -1.44
N MET A 94 23.68 -12.05 -0.17
CA MET A 94 22.79 -10.98 0.30
C MET A 94 23.43 -9.59 0.14
N TRP A 95 24.71 -9.43 0.50
CA TRP A 95 25.44 -8.19 0.30
C TRP A 95 25.55 -7.82 -1.19
N ILE A 96 25.90 -8.78 -2.05
CA ILE A 96 25.91 -8.58 -3.51
C ILE A 96 24.51 -8.16 -4.02
N GLY A 97 23.45 -8.80 -3.49
CA GLY A 97 22.07 -8.47 -3.79
C GLY A 97 21.71 -7.03 -3.41
N GLN A 98 22.14 -6.54 -2.24
CA GLN A 98 21.92 -5.15 -1.82
C GLN A 98 22.58 -4.13 -2.76
N VAL A 99 23.79 -4.44 -3.23
CA VAL A 99 24.49 -3.60 -4.21
C VAL A 99 23.74 -3.59 -5.55
N LEU A 100 23.41 -4.76 -6.09
CA LEU A 100 22.66 -4.89 -7.36
C LEU A 100 21.28 -4.22 -7.29
N TYR A 101 20.60 -4.36 -6.17
CA TYR A 101 19.34 -3.68 -5.91
C TYR A 101 19.48 -2.16 -6.02
N SER A 102 20.49 -1.59 -5.36
CA SER A 102 20.79 -0.15 -5.42
C SER A 102 21.07 0.31 -6.85
N PHE A 103 21.84 -0.47 -7.61
CA PHE A 103 22.12 -0.18 -9.02
C PHE A 103 20.90 -0.36 -9.93
N SER A 104 19.96 -1.25 -9.61
CA SER A 104 18.75 -1.47 -10.42
C SER A 104 17.75 -0.33 -10.31
N LEU A 105 17.62 0.27 -9.12
CA LEU A 105 16.65 1.34 -8.85
C LEU A 105 16.97 2.65 -9.56
N THR A 106 18.25 3.02 -9.70
CA THR A 106 18.66 4.28 -10.33
C THR A 106 18.24 4.41 -11.79
N PRO A 107 18.59 3.49 -12.71
CA PRO A 107 18.17 3.57 -14.10
C PRO A 107 16.64 3.42 -14.24
N LEU A 108 16.00 2.65 -13.36
CA LEU A 108 14.55 2.55 -13.29
C LEU A 108 13.89 3.90 -12.99
N LYS A 109 14.27 4.55 -11.89
CA LYS A 109 13.77 5.88 -11.51
C LYS A 109 14.14 6.94 -12.55
N SER A 110 15.33 6.84 -13.12
CA SER A 110 15.81 7.75 -14.17
C SER A 110 14.93 7.66 -15.44
N SER A 111 14.53 6.46 -15.84
CA SER A 111 13.61 6.23 -16.96
C SER A 111 12.25 6.91 -16.73
N ILE A 112 11.70 6.81 -15.52
CA ILE A 112 10.45 7.48 -15.12
C ILE A 112 10.62 9.00 -15.15
N CYS A 113 11.69 9.53 -14.56
CA CYS A 113 11.99 10.97 -14.57
C CYS A 113 12.16 11.52 -15.99
N VAL A 114 12.87 10.81 -16.88
CA VAL A 114 13.03 11.22 -18.29
C VAL A 114 11.67 11.19 -19.02
N THR A 115 10.82 10.20 -18.72
CA THR A 115 9.45 10.15 -19.25
C THR A 115 8.63 11.36 -18.78
N LEU A 116 8.74 11.76 -17.52
CA LEU A 116 8.06 12.94 -16.97
C LEU A 116 8.62 14.24 -17.58
N LEU A 117 9.93 14.36 -17.80
CA LEU A 117 10.56 15.50 -18.47
C LEU A 117 10.03 15.70 -19.89
N ARG A 118 9.79 14.61 -20.63
CA ARG A 118 9.21 14.68 -21.98
C ARG A 118 7.77 15.19 -21.98
N ILE A 119 7.02 14.96 -20.91
CA ILE A 119 5.62 15.44 -20.75
C ILE A 119 5.60 16.87 -20.19
N ALA A 120 6.66 17.31 -19.51
CA ALA A 120 6.71 18.61 -18.84
C ALA A 120 6.83 19.80 -19.81
N VAL A 121 5.79 20.64 -19.78
CA VAL A 121 5.73 21.89 -20.54
C VAL A 121 6.22 23.08 -19.71
N THR A 122 5.81 23.18 -18.43
CA THR A 122 6.16 24.29 -17.54
C THR A 122 7.55 24.15 -16.93
N LYS A 123 8.25 25.28 -16.78
CA LYS A 123 9.62 25.35 -16.23
C LYS A 123 9.70 24.79 -14.81
N THR A 124 8.73 25.11 -13.95
CA THR A 124 8.69 24.62 -12.55
C THR A 124 8.63 23.10 -12.48
N HIS A 125 7.77 22.45 -13.28
CA HIS A 125 7.70 20.99 -13.30
C HIS A 125 9.00 20.37 -13.80
N ARG A 126 9.66 20.97 -14.80
CA ARG A 126 10.98 20.51 -15.27
C ARG A 126 12.05 20.60 -14.18
N ILE A 127 12.09 21.71 -13.43
CA ILE A 127 13.03 21.89 -12.31
C ILE A 127 12.82 20.81 -11.25
N ILE A 128 11.56 20.54 -10.86
CA ILE A 128 11.23 19.50 -9.88
C ILE A 128 11.71 18.12 -10.34
N VAL A 129 11.51 17.77 -11.61
CA VAL A 129 11.94 16.46 -12.13
C VAL A 129 13.47 16.36 -12.18
N TRP A 130 14.17 17.40 -12.62
CA TRP A 130 15.63 17.42 -12.58
C TRP A 130 16.18 17.33 -11.16
N ALA A 131 15.58 18.05 -10.22
CA ALA A 131 15.94 17.96 -8.80
C ALA A 131 15.72 16.55 -8.25
N THR A 132 14.60 15.91 -8.60
CA THR A 132 14.30 14.52 -8.20
C THR A 132 15.30 13.53 -8.79
N LEU A 133 15.65 13.69 -10.07
CA LEU A 133 16.65 12.86 -10.74
C LEU A 133 18.02 12.98 -10.05
N ILE A 134 18.51 14.21 -9.85
CA ILE A 134 19.78 14.46 -9.15
C ILE A 134 19.74 13.88 -7.74
N PHE A 135 18.65 14.11 -7.00
CA PHE A 135 18.45 13.56 -5.67
C PHE A 135 18.59 12.04 -5.65
N THR A 136 17.91 11.32 -6.56
CA THR A 136 17.99 9.85 -6.61
C THR A 136 19.39 9.32 -6.96
N ILE A 137 20.13 10.02 -7.81
CA ILE A 137 21.50 9.63 -8.18
C ILE A 137 22.45 9.85 -7.00
N VAL A 138 22.34 10.99 -6.32
CA VAL A 138 23.17 11.33 -5.16
C VAL A 138 22.93 10.36 -4.00
N THR A 139 21.68 10.05 -3.68
CA THR A 139 21.36 9.13 -2.58
C THR A 139 21.80 7.70 -2.87
N MET A 140 21.71 7.26 -4.13
CA MET A 140 22.25 5.96 -4.54
C MET A 140 23.77 5.91 -4.46
N LEU A 141 24.47 6.96 -4.91
CA LEU A 141 25.93 7.02 -4.83
C LEU A 141 26.39 6.97 -3.37
N TYR A 142 25.74 7.75 -2.51
CA TYR A 142 25.95 7.72 -1.06
C TYR A 142 25.73 6.31 -0.48
N ASN A 143 24.62 5.65 -0.81
CA ASN A 143 24.32 4.30 -0.31
C ASN A 143 25.33 3.26 -0.79
N THR A 144 25.76 3.36 -2.06
CA THR A 144 26.71 2.43 -2.66
C THR A 144 28.07 2.57 -1.99
N ILE A 145 28.63 3.78 -1.96
CA ILE A 145 29.90 4.07 -1.28
C ILE A 145 29.82 3.64 0.18
N GLY A 146 28.76 4.03 0.88
CA GLY A 146 28.54 3.64 2.27
C GLY A 146 28.54 2.12 2.47
N THR A 147 27.92 1.35 1.58
CA THR A 147 27.88 -0.12 1.67
C THR A 147 29.26 -0.77 1.50
N PHE A 148 30.15 -0.17 0.69
CA PHE A 148 31.55 -0.62 0.57
C PHE A 148 32.40 -0.29 1.80
N PHE A 149 32.16 0.87 2.42
CA PHE A 149 32.92 1.33 3.58
C PHE A 149 32.27 1.01 4.94
N ALA A 150 31.14 0.29 4.93
CA ALA A 150 30.40 -0.05 6.14
C ALA A 150 31.20 -0.94 7.11
N CYS A 151 32.09 -1.77 6.57
CA CYS A 151 32.95 -2.67 7.31
C CYS A 151 34.39 -2.63 6.78
N MET A 152 35.37 -2.71 7.67
CA MET A 152 36.79 -2.82 7.31
C MET A 152 37.43 -4.06 7.97
N PRO A 153 38.05 -4.96 7.19
CA PRO A 153 38.06 -5.04 5.71
C PRO A 153 36.67 -5.38 5.13
N LEU A 154 36.46 -5.10 3.83
CA LEU A 154 35.18 -5.33 3.13
C LEU A 154 34.62 -6.75 3.32
N SER A 155 35.51 -7.75 3.40
CA SER A 155 35.17 -9.15 3.62
C SER A 155 34.45 -9.42 4.95
N SER A 156 34.55 -8.49 5.90
CA SER A 156 33.85 -8.57 7.18
C SER A 156 32.34 -8.44 7.05
N ASN A 157 31.81 -7.94 5.91
CA ASN A 157 30.37 -7.94 5.65
C ASN A 157 29.75 -9.35 5.64
N TRP A 158 30.54 -10.39 5.31
CA TRP A 158 30.07 -11.77 5.25
C TRP A 158 30.81 -12.74 6.19
N ASP A 159 32.09 -12.46 6.50
CA ASP A 159 32.89 -13.30 7.40
C ASP A 159 32.84 -12.86 8.88
N ASN A 160 32.32 -11.67 9.19
CA ASN A 160 32.32 -11.05 10.54
C ASN A 160 33.68 -10.96 11.27
N ARG A 161 34.81 -11.12 10.56
CA ARG A 161 36.17 -11.15 11.15
C ARG A 161 36.80 -9.78 11.40
N GLY A 162 36.11 -8.69 11.06
CA GLY A 162 36.62 -7.31 11.19
C GLY A 162 35.61 -6.37 11.81
N ASN A 163 35.90 -5.07 11.77
CA ASN A 163 35.10 -4.06 12.45
C ASN A 163 34.03 -3.49 11.53
N CYS A 164 32.76 -3.54 11.96
CA CYS A 164 31.60 -3.02 11.24
C CYS A 164 30.87 -1.99 12.10
N SER A 165 30.55 -0.83 11.52
CA SER A 165 29.76 0.19 12.22
C SER A 165 28.27 -0.07 12.04
N LEU A 166 27.64 -0.75 13.00
CA LEU A 166 26.19 -1.02 12.99
C LEU A 166 25.33 0.25 12.82
N PRO A 167 25.58 1.35 13.55
CA PRO A 167 24.80 2.59 13.38
C PRO A 167 24.91 3.16 11.96
N PHE A 168 26.08 3.02 11.33
CA PHE A 168 26.29 3.49 9.97
C PHE A 168 25.53 2.63 8.95
N ILE A 169 25.56 1.30 9.09
CA ILE A 169 24.77 0.37 8.24
C ILE A 169 23.27 0.68 8.32
N MET A 170 22.76 0.93 9.53
CA MET A 170 21.35 1.31 9.73
C MET A 170 21.02 2.66 9.07
N SER A 171 21.89 3.65 9.22
CA SER A 171 21.74 4.96 8.59
C SER A 171 21.61 4.83 7.07
N LEU A 172 22.47 4.03 6.44
CA LEU A 172 22.41 3.78 4.99
C LEU A 172 21.06 3.19 4.57
N GLY A 173 20.59 2.18 5.31
CA GLY A 173 19.29 1.55 5.09
C GLY A 173 18.12 2.53 5.19
N TYR A 174 18.13 3.42 6.18
CA TYR A 174 17.09 4.45 6.34
C TYR A 174 17.15 5.50 5.23
N VAL A 175 18.33 6.01 4.90
CA VAL A 175 18.51 7.03 3.86
C VAL A 175 18.06 6.52 2.49
N VAL A 176 18.44 5.29 2.10
CA VAL A 176 18.01 4.72 0.81
C VAL A 176 16.49 4.53 0.76
N SER A 177 15.87 4.12 1.86
CA SER A 177 14.45 3.83 1.92
C SER A 177 13.59 5.10 1.93
N ILE A 178 13.98 6.10 2.74
CA ILE A 178 13.29 7.39 2.79
C ILE A 178 13.43 8.13 1.46
N SER A 179 14.63 8.12 0.85
CA SER A 179 14.84 8.76 -0.46
C SER A 179 14.05 8.08 -1.58
N ALA A 180 13.92 6.75 -1.55
CA ALA A 180 13.06 6.02 -2.48
C ALA A 180 11.59 6.45 -2.33
N VAL A 181 11.06 6.51 -1.11
CA VAL A 181 9.69 6.98 -0.84
C VAL A 181 9.49 8.42 -1.35
N ILE A 182 10.36 9.35 -0.98
CA ILE A 182 10.25 10.76 -1.40
C ILE A 182 10.22 10.88 -2.92
N SER A 183 11.15 10.21 -3.61
CA SER A 183 11.22 10.27 -5.08
C SER A 183 9.99 9.67 -5.75
N ASP A 184 9.44 8.55 -5.25
CA ASP A 184 8.26 7.92 -5.82
C ASP A 184 6.99 8.75 -5.64
N TRP A 185 6.82 9.36 -4.47
CA TRP A 185 5.69 10.25 -4.21
C TRP A 185 5.76 11.51 -5.09
N ILE A 186 6.95 12.09 -5.29
CA ILE A 186 7.13 13.19 -6.24
C ILE A 186 6.75 12.74 -7.66
N CYS A 187 7.25 11.58 -8.11
CA CYS A 187 6.96 11.05 -9.45
C CYS A 187 5.48 10.68 -9.64
N ALA A 188 4.76 10.28 -8.59
CA ALA A 188 3.34 9.96 -8.64
C ALA A 188 2.46 11.21 -8.65
N ILE A 189 2.77 12.21 -7.83
CA ILE A 189 1.97 13.43 -7.66
C ILE A 189 2.17 14.40 -8.83
N LEU A 190 3.41 14.58 -9.28
CA LEU A 190 3.76 15.55 -10.30
C LEU A 190 2.89 15.47 -11.57
N PRO A 191 2.66 14.29 -12.20
CA PRO A 191 1.84 14.22 -13.40
C PRO A 191 0.36 14.58 -13.17
N ILE A 192 -0.16 14.44 -11.96
CA ILE A 192 -1.52 14.89 -11.61
C ILE A 192 -1.61 16.41 -11.78
N PHE A 193 -0.64 17.14 -11.23
CA PHE A 193 -0.58 18.59 -11.37
C PHE A 193 -0.28 19.05 -12.80
N MET A 194 0.60 18.35 -13.51
CA MET A 194 0.91 18.63 -14.91
C MET A 194 -0.32 18.52 -15.82
N LEU A 195 -1.16 17.52 -15.57
CA LEU A 195 -2.35 17.28 -16.39
C LEU A 195 -3.58 18.07 -15.91
N TYR A 196 -3.56 18.64 -14.71
CA TYR A 196 -4.71 19.34 -14.13
C TYR A 196 -5.23 20.47 -15.04
N LYS A 197 -4.32 21.26 -15.64
CA LYS A 197 -4.68 22.39 -16.53
C LYS A 197 -4.64 22.05 -18.04
N SER A 198 -4.45 20.78 -18.41
CA SER A 198 -4.33 20.37 -19.81
C SER A 198 -5.68 20.09 -20.47
N HIS A 199 -5.88 20.55 -21.71
CA HIS A 199 -7.11 20.39 -22.53
C HIS A 199 -7.33 18.96 -23.08
N MET A 200 -6.91 17.91 -22.37
CA MET A 200 -7.12 16.52 -22.79
C MET A 200 -8.50 16.00 -22.38
N ARG A 201 -9.06 15.04 -23.13
CA ARG A 201 -10.29 14.31 -22.75
C ARG A 201 -10.13 13.71 -21.34
N LYS A 202 -11.15 13.88 -20.48
CA LYS A 202 -11.11 13.46 -19.06
C LYS A 202 -10.70 11.98 -18.87
N ALA A 203 -11.18 11.07 -19.72
CA ALA A 203 -10.81 9.65 -19.68
C ALA A 203 -9.30 9.41 -19.92
N THR A 204 -8.70 10.18 -20.84
CA THR A 204 -7.25 10.13 -21.10
C THR A 204 -6.46 10.65 -19.91
N LYS A 205 -6.92 11.74 -19.31
CA LYS A 205 -6.29 12.34 -18.13
C LYS A 205 -6.30 11.37 -16.95
N ILE A 206 -7.44 10.74 -16.66
CA ILE A 206 -7.59 9.73 -15.60
C ILE A 206 -6.68 8.52 -15.85
N SER A 207 -6.67 7.97 -17.08
CA SER A 207 -5.82 6.82 -17.43
C SER A 207 -4.33 7.11 -17.21
N VAL A 208 -3.85 8.29 -17.62
CA VAL A 208 -2.43 8.66 -17.43
C VAL A 208 -2.11 8.92 -15.96
N SER A 209 -3.02 9.56 -15.21
CA SER A 209 -2.84 9.77 -13.77
C SER A 209 -2.80 8.45 -12.99
N ILE A 210 -3.64 7.47 -13.32
CA ILE A 210 -3.62 6.14 -12.69
C ILE A 210 -2.33 5.41 -13.01
N ILE A 211 -1.92 5.38 -14.29
CA ILE A 211 -0.71 4.67 -14.73
C ILE A 211 0.53 5.24 -14.04
N LEU A 212 0.63 6.56 -13.88
CA LEU A 212 1.76 7.21 -13.23
C LEU A 212 1.65 7.17 -11.69
N GLY A 213 0.43 7.06 -11.15
CA GLY A 213 0.18 6.84 -9.72
C GLY A 213 0.56 5.45 -9.22
N LEU A 214 0.74 4.47 -10.11
CA LEU A 214 1.24 3.13 -9.75
C LEU A 214 2.65 3.17 -9.13
N ALA A 215 3.43 4.24 -9.34
CA ALA A 215 4.70 4.45 -8.65
C ALA A 215 4.53 4.57 -7.12
N ALA A 216 3.37 5.03 -6.63
CA ALA A 216 3.06 5.09 -5.20
C ALA A 216 2.83 3.69 -4.58
N LEU A 217 2.50 2.67 -5.39
CA LEU A 217 2.42 1.29 -4.88
C LEU A 217 3.81 0.70 -4.60
N ALA A 218 4.82 1.07 -5.38
CA ALA A 218 6.20 0.66 -5.13
C ALA A 218 6.72 1.27 -3.81
N SER A 219 6.39 2.53 -3.52
CA SER A 219 6.78 3.17 -2.26
C SER A 219 6.09 2.59 -1.02
N LEU A 220 4.89 2.02 -1.18
CA LEU A 220 4.23 1.27 -0.11
C LEU A 220 5.05 0.02 0.28
N CYS A 221 5.63 -0.68 -0.69
CA CYS A 221 6.56 -1.78 -0.42
C CYS A 221 7.77 -1.30 0.39
N THR A 222 8.34 -0.14 0.03
CA THR A 222 9.45 0.47 0.76
C THR A 222 9.08 0.86 2.19
N LEU A 223 7.87 1.39 2.41
CA LEU A 223 7.37 1.75 3.74
C LEU A 223 7.20 0.51 4.62
N ILE A 224 6.70 -0.59 4.06
CA ILE A 224 6.59 -1.87 4.78
C ILE A 224 7.97 -2.47 5.05
N ARG A 225 8.98 -2.19 4.21
CA ARG A 225 10.37 -2.62 4.40
C ARG A 225 11.09 -1.92 5.57
N LEU A 226 10.73 -0.67 5.88
CA LEU A 226 11.45 0.19 6.85
C LEU A 226 11.60 -0.40 8.26
N PRO A 227 10.58 -1.00 8.89
CA PRO A 227 10.70 -1.59 10.23
C PRO A 227 11.73 -2.74 10.28
N TYR A 228 11.85 -3.51 9.19
CA TYR A 228 12.78 -4.65 9.12
C TYR A 228 14.25 -4.23 9.06
N LEU A 229 14.56 -2.95 8.77
CA LEU A 229 15.95 -2.46 8.79
C LEU A 229 16.57 -2.48 10.20
N LYS A 230 15.75 -2.52 11.25
CA LYS A 230 16.24 -2.75 12.61
C LYS A 230 16.92 -4.11 12.78
N ALA A 231 16.68 -5.08 11.89
CA ALA A 231 17.34 -6.38 11.91
C ALA A 231 18.87 -6.28 11.71
N PHE A 232 19.40 -5.20 11.13
CA PHE A 232 20.84 -4.97 11.02
C PHE A 232 21.53 -4.67 12.36
N SER A 233 20.77 -4.46 13.45
CA SER A 233 21.29 -4.04 14.75
C SER A 233 21.78 -5.18 15.64
N HIS A 234 21.56 -6.46 15.29
CA HIS A 234 21.90 -7.61 16.14
C HIS A 234 22.83 -8.58 15.39
N PRO A 235 24.11 -8.73 15.81
CA PRO A 235 25.11 -9.56 15.11
C PRO A 235 24.93 -11.08 15.33
N GLN A 236 24.16 -11.48 16.33
CA GLN A 236 23.81 -12.87 16.60
C GLN A 236 22.47 -13.15 15.90
N ASN A 237 22.45 -14.09 14.95
CA ASN A 237 21.30 -14.48 14.11
C ASN A 237 21.00 -13.58 12.89
N TYR A 238 22.00 -13.15 12.12
CA TYR A 238 21.79 -12.31 10.91
C TYR A 238 20.81 -12.92 9.87
N LEU A 239 20.68 -14.26 9.76
CA LEU A 239 19.71 -14.88 8.84
C LEU A 239 18.36 -15.17 9.51
N CYS A 240 18.28 -15.16 10.86
CA CYS A 240 17.15 -15.65 11.65
C CYS A 240 16.78 -14.81 12.91
N TRP A 241 17.20 -13.56 13.01
CA TRP A 241 17.00 -12.87 14.29
C TRP A 241 15.55 -12.44 14.54
N PHE A 242 14.98 -12.98 15.62
CA PHE A 242 13.72 -12.61 16.26
C PHE A 242 14.00 -11.67 17.45
N ALA A 243 13.43 -10.45 17.46
CA ALA A 243 12.81 -9.78 18.62
C ALA A 243 12.74 -8.25 18.47
N THR A 244 11.62 -7.69 17.99
CA THR A 244 11.14 -6.44 18.62
C THR A 244 9.62 -6.45 18.71
N LYS A 245 9.12 -6.52 19.96
CA LYS A 245 7.73 -6.21 20.30
C LYS A 245 7.43 -4.75 19.93
N ALA A 246 6.93 -4.56 18.72
CA ALA A 246 6.06 -3.48 18.28
C ALA A 246 6.06 -3.58 16.76
N VAL A 247 4.98 -4.12 16.16
CA VAL A 247 4.27 -3.47 15.06
C VAL A 247 3.05 -4.33 14.68
N SER A 248 1.87 -3.72 14.70
CA SER A 248 0.56 -4.35 14.47
C SER A 248 0.25 -4.67 12.99
N VAL A 249 1.21 -5.31 12.31
CA VAL A 249 0.99 -6.02 11.04
C VAL A 249 1.48 -7.47 11.19
N ALA A 250 1.17 -8.08 12.34
CA ALA A 250 1.63 -9.41 12.72
C ALA A 250 0.85 -10.58 12.08
N ILE A 251 -0.02 -10.33 11.08
CA ILE A 251 -0.83 -11.40 10.45
C ILE A 251 -0.28 -11.81 9.07
N LEU A 252 0.66 -11.07 8.47
CA LEU A 252 1.31 -11.48 7.20
C LEU A 252 2.72 -12.06 7.35
N THR A 253 3.32 -12.00 8.53
CA THR A 253 4.66 -12.53 8.78
C THR A 253 4.73 -13.11 10.18
N LYS A 254 4.31 -14.37 10.35
CA LYS A 254 4.86 -15.19 11.44
C LYS A 254 6.35 -15.37 11.11
N ALA A 255 7.17 -14.73 11.93
CA ALA A 255 8.64 -14.70 11.95
C ALA A 255 9.30 -13.52 11.22
N ASP A 256 9.94 -12.68 12.04
CA ASP A 256 10.76 -11.54 11.68
C ASP A 256 12.07 -12.04 11.04
N HIS A 257 12.09 -12.15 9.71
CA HIS A 257 13.23 -12.65 8.96
C HIS A 257 13.81 -11.59 8.02
N VAL A 258 15.13 -11.50 7.94
CA VAL A 258 15.87 -10.64 6.98
C VAL A 258 15.48 -10.93 5.52
N ALA A 259 14.97 -12.13 5.22
CA ALA A 259 14.39 -12.49 3.92
C ALA A 259 13.25 -11.56 3.48
N ASN A 260 12.52 -10.92 4.41
CA ASN A 260 11.49 -9.93 4.10
C ASN A 260 12.07 -8.68 3.40
N ILE A 261 13.32 -8.31 3.69
CA ILE A 261 13.98 -7.18 3.01
C ILE A 261 14.10 -7.49 1.52
N VAL A 262 14.58 -8.68 1.16
CA VAL A 262 14.72 -9.12 -0.24
C VAL A 262 13.35 -9.27 -0.92
N LEU A 263 12.35 -9.77 -0.18
CA LEU A 263 10.98 -9.88 -0.68
C LEU A 263 10.42 -8.52 -1.10
N TRP A 264 10.41 -7.55 -0.17
CA TRP A 264 9.86 -6.21 -0.43
C TRP A 264 10.68 -5.44 -1.48
N SER A 265 12.00 -5.62 -1.53
CA SER A 265 12.85 -5.06 -2.58
C SER A 265 12.56 -5.65 -3.97
N THR A 266 12.21 -6.94 -4.05
CA THR A 266 11.77 -7.58 -5.31
C THR A 266 10.42 -7.02 -5.76
N LEU A 267 9.48 -6.83 -4.84
CA LEU A 267 8.18 -6.22 -5.13
C LEU A 267 8.32 -4.77 -5.59
N GLU A 268 9.11 -3.97 -4.87
CA GLU A 268 9.36 -2.55 -5.15
C GLU A 268 9.91 -2.36 -6.57
N SER A 269 10.99 -3.08 -6.91
CA SER A 269 11.61 -3.00 -8.24
C SER A 269 10.72 -3.58 -9.34
N GLY A 270 10.03 -4.69 -9.09
CA GLY A 270 9.11 -5.32 -10.06
C GLY A 270 7.91 -4.44 -10.38
N ILE A 271 7.25 -3.88 -9.37
CA ILE A 271 6.13 -2.94 -9.53
C ILE A 271 6.61 -1.68 -10.25
N GLY A 272 7.79 -1.16 -9.91
CA GLY A 272 8.38 0.01 -10.57
C GLY A 272 8.60 -0.20 -12.07
N ILE A 273 9.11 -1.39 -12.48
CA ILE A 273 9.31 -1.73 -13.90
C ILE A 273 7.98 -1.77 -14.66
N ILE A 274 6.96 -2.39 -14.06
CA ILE A 274 5.60 -2.46 -14.63
C ILE A 274 5.03 -1.05 -14.77
N ALA A 275 5.01 -0.28 -13.68
CA ALA A 275 4.47 1.08 -13.64
C ALA A 275 5.16 2.01 -14.63
N GLY A 276 6.50 2.00 -14.68
CA GLY A 276 7.28 2.81 -15.61
C GLY A 276 7.09 2.42 -17.07
N SER A 277 6.70 1.18 -17.35
CA SER A 277 6.52 0.66 -18.70
C SER A 277 5.13 0.92 -19.30
N LEU A 278 4.09 0.96 -18.47
CA LEU A 278 2.69 1.14 -18.90
C LEU A 278 2.41 2.39 -19.76
N PRO A 279 3.01 3.58 -19.54
CA PRO A 279 2.78 4.75 -20.38
C PRO A 279 3.10 4.51 -21.86
N SER A 280 4.13 3.70 -22.15
CA SER A 280 4.54 3.37 -23.52
C SER A 280 3.58 2.40 -24.21
N LEU A 281 2.88 1.56 -23.44
CA LEU A 281 1.98 0.52 -23.92
C LEU A 281 0.55 1.02 -24.18
N ARG A 282 0.23 2.23 -23.71
CA ARG A 282 -1.11 2.82 -23.80
C ARG A 282 -1.69 2.85 -25.21
N LYS A 283 -0.87 3.11 -26.24
CA LYS A 283 -1.33 3.13 -27.65
C LYS A 283 -1.79 1.75 -28.13
N LEU A 284 -1.18 0.68 -27.64
CA LEU A 284 -1.55 -0.69 -27.99
C LEU A 284 -2.93 -1.04 -27.40
N VAL A 285 -3.13 -0.68 -26.13
CA VAL A 285 -4.40 -0.89 -25.40
C VAL A 285 -5.53 -0.09 -26.04
N SER A 286 -5.30 1.18 -26.38
CA SER A 286 -6.30 2.03 -27.04
C SER A 286 -6.66 1.58 -28.46
N SER A 287 -5.79 0.85 -29.17
CA SER A 287 -6.10 0.33 -30.50
C SER A 287 -6.86 -1.00 -30.49
N ARG A 288 -6.83 -1.72 -29.35
CA ARG A 288 -7.44 -3.05 -29.21
C ARG A 288 -8.69 -3.05 -28.34
N PHE A 289 -8.85 -2.06 -27.47
CA PHE A 289 -10.01 -1.85 -26.64
C PHE A 289 -10.61 -0.48 -26.97
N HIS A 290 -11.61 -0.47 -27.87
CA HIS A 290 -12.48 0.70 -28.04
C HIS A 290 -13.33 0.86 -26.79
N PHE A 291 -12.81 1.62 -25.82
CA PHE A 291 -13.61 2.11 -24.69
C PHE A 291 -14.36 3.37 -25.13
N ASP A 292 -15.16 3.25 -26.20
CA ASP A 292 -16.10 4.29 -26.61
C ASP A 292 -17.44 3.97 -25.95
N SER A 293 -17.60 4.43 -24.71
CA SER A 293 -18.92 4.69 -24.15
C SER A 293 -19.44 5.97 -24.78
N SER A 294 -20.01 5.87 -25.98
CA SER A 294 -20.95 6.86 -26.51
C SER A 294 -22.03 6.12 -27.28
N THR A 295 -23.16 5.94 -26.60
CA THR A 295 -24.47 5.68 -27.20
C THR A 295 -24.75 6.65 -28.35
N GLY A 296 -24.98 6.09 -29.54
CA GLY A 296 -25.93 6.59 -30.53
C GLY A 296 -25.57 7.84 -31.34
N SER A 297 -24.91 7.66 -32.48
CA SER A 297 -25.37 8.21 -33.77
C SER A 297 -24.54 7.59 -34.91
N SER A 298 -25.25 7.02 -35.89
CA SER A 298 -24.68 6.23 -37.00
C SER A 298 -23.70 7.04 -37.87
N PRO A 299 -22.66 6.40 -38.43
CA PRO A 299 -21.77 7.05 -39.38
C PRO A 299 -22.39 7.07 -40.77
N THR A 300 -22.65 8.26 -41.30
CA THR A 300 -22.89 8.46 -42.73
C THR A 300 -21.56 8.31 -43.47
N HIS A 301 -21.59 7.39 -44.43
CA HIS A 301 -20.59 7.07 -45.44
C HIS A 301 -20.10 8.35 -46.16
N ILE A 302 -18.78 8.64 -46.15
CA ILE A 302 -18.13 9.47 -47.17
C ILE A 302 -16.80 8.80 -47.57
N THR A 303 -16.70 8.52 -48.86
CA THR A 303 -15.62 7.82 -49.59
C THR A 303 -14.28 8.56 -49.62
N PRO A 304 -13.14 7.85 -49.79
CA PRO A 304 -11.82 8.48 -49.84
C PRO A 304 -11.52 9.07 -51.22
N PHE A 305 -11.13 10.35 -51.27
CA PHE A 305 -10.58 10.98 -52.46
C PHE A 305 -9.06 10.73 -52.53
N SER A 306 -8.65 10.04 -53.60
CA SER A 306 -7.27 9.87 -54.02
C SER A 306 -6.72 11.21 -54.56
N GLY A 307 -5.59 11.67 -54.03
CA GLY A 307 -4.94 12.89 -54.52
C GLY A 307 -3.48 12.98 -54.08
N THR A 308 -2.60 12.43 -54.90
CA THR A 308 -1.15 12.62 -54.94
C THR A 308 -0.78 14.11 -54.92
N SER A 309 -0.02 14.57 -53.92
CA SER A 309 1.02 15.61 -54.07
C SER A 309 1.89 15.74 -52.81
N ARG A 310 3.20 15.59 -53.01
CA ARG A 310 4.28 15.80 -52.03
C ARG A 310 4.31 17.27 -51.58
N ALA A 311 4.36 17.51 -50.27
CA ALA A 311 4.69 18.83 -49.72
C ALA A 311 6.17 18.88 -49.30
N VAL A 312 6.94 19.75 -49.96
CA VAL A 312 8.29 20.16 -49.61
C VAL A 312 8.18 21.30 -48.58
N ILE A 313 8.96 21.23 -47.51
CA ILE A 313 9.04 22.26 -46.46
C ILE A 313 10.16 23.23 -46.82
N THR A 314 9.85 24.52 -46.97
CA THR A 314 10.83 25.60 -46.87
C THR A 314 10.35 26.65 -45.89
N SER A 315 11.18 26.87 -44.88
CA SER A 315 11.06 27.86 -43.80
C SER A 315 11.44 29.25 -44.28
N GLN A 316 10.64 30.28 -43.97
CA GLN A 316 11.16 31.63 -43.76
C GLN A 316 10.40 32.35 -42.64
N SER A 317 11.18 32.81 -41.66
CA SER A 317 10.80 33.67 -40.54
C SER A 317 10.82 35.13 -40.97
N VAL A 318 9.78 35.91 -40.65
CA VAL A 318 9.86 37.38 -40.63
C VAL A 318 9.20 37.93 -39.38
N SER A 319 9.91 38.87 -38.77
CA SER A 319 9.72 39.58 -37.51
C SER A 319 8.56 40.59 -37.56
N ALA A 320 7.76 40.63 -36.49
CA ALA A 320 6.68 41.60 -36.33
C ALA A 320 7.20 42.90 -35.71
N ALA A 321 7.16 43.99 -36.47
CA ALA A 321 7.30 45.35 -35.96
C ALA A 321 5.92 45.92 -35.61
N ARG A 322 5.83 46.50 -34.41
CA ARG A 322 4.65 47.03 -33.76
C ARG A 322 4.43 48.48 -34.21
N ARG A 323 3.25 48.82 -34.77
CA ARG A 323 2.79 50.22 -34.85
C ARG A 323 1.32 50.32 -34.45
N THR A 324 1.12 51.21 -33.49
CA THR A 324 -0.12 51.73 -32.92
C THR A 324 -0.66 52.86 -33.80
N HIS A 325 -1.97 52.91 -34.08
CA HIS A 325 -2.67 54.18 -34.24
C HIS A 325 -4.15 54.07 -33.88
N ARG A 326 -4.66 55.21 -33.42
CA ARG A 326 -5.87 55.53 -32.67
C ARG A 326 -6.72 56.47 -33.54
N GLY A 327 -8.05 56.36 -33.50
CA GLY A 327 -8.96 57.50 -33.76
C GLY A 327 -9.98 57.37 -34.90
N GLU A 328 -11.24 57.23 -34.48
CA GLU A 328 -12.43 58.00 -34.88
C GLU A 328 -13.15 57.84 -36.23
N VAL A 329 -14.45 58.11 -36.10
CA VAL A 329 -15.64 57.72 -36.87
C VAL A 329 -16.07 58.86 -37.81
N GLY A 330 -16.69 58.52 -38.96
CA GLY A 330 -17.44 59.48 -39.79
C GLY A 330 -18.08 58.82 -41.02
N ASP A 331 -19.41 58.84 -41.08
CA ASP A 331 -20.29 58.35 -42.14
C ASP A 331 -20.23 59.18 -43.44
N ASN A 332 -20.18 58.54 -44.61
CA ASN A 332 -21.16 58.67 -45.72
C ASN A 332 -20.60 58.17 -47.09
N TRP A 333 -21.54 57.71 -47.90
CA TRP A 333 -21.41 56.90 -49.13
C TRP A 333 -20.95 57.65 -50.38
N GLU A 334 -20.30 56.94 -51.32
CA GLU A 334 -20.53 57.10 -52.77
C GLU A 334 -20.03 55.87 -53.57
N GLN A 335 -20.77 55.54 -54.63
CA GLN A 335 -20.61 54.44 -55.57
C GLN A 335 -20.08 54.98 -56.90
N LEU A 336 -19.16 54.27 -57.58
CA LEU A 336 -19.19 53.92 -59.02
C LEU A 336 -17.85 53.30 -59.50
N ASP A 337 -18.01 52.23 -60.27
CA ASP A 337 -17.31 51.77 -61.47
C ASP A 337 -15.86 51.23 -61.46
N ASP A 338 -15.81 49.94 -61.83
CA ASP A 338 -15.03 49.32 -62.89
C ASP A 338 -13.49 49.12 -62.82
N VAL A 339 -13.16 47.83 -62.72
CA VAL A 339 -12.18 47.06 -63.52
C VAL A 339 -10.74 46.87 -63.01
N GLU A 340 -10.37 45.58 -63.02
CA GLU A 340 -9.04 44.94 -63.02
C GLU A 340 -8.25 44.69 -61.72
N GLY A 341 -7.91 43.42 -61.49
CA GLY A 341 -6.70 43.02 -60.76
C GLY A 341 -6.91 42.11 -59.54
N THR A 342 -6.86 40.80 -59.78
CA THR A 342 -6.90 39.66 -58.83
C THR A 342 -6.21 39.90 -57.47
N SER A 343 -7.01 39.93 -56.40
CA SER A 343 -6.58 39.93 -54.99
C SER A 343 -6.92 38.57 -54.33
N SER A 344 -5.96 38.08 -53.53
CA SER A 344 -6.05 36.88 -52.71
C SER A 344 -7.23 36.90 -51.73
N GLN A 345 -8.15 35.93 -51.82
CA GLN A 345 -9.19 35.71 -50.81
C GLN A 345 -8.57 35.28 -49.46
N LYS A 346 -8.69 36.15 -48.45
CA LYS A 346 -8.61 35.76 -47.03
C LYS A 346 -10.03 35.62 -46.49
N ILE A 347 -10.38 34.40 -46.08
CA ILE A 347 -11.63 34.13 -45.35
C ILE A 347 -11.45 34.64 -43.92
N TYR A 348 -12.25 35.62 -43.51
CA TYR A 348 -12.41 36.02 -42.12
C TYR A 348 -13.66 35.34 -41.57
N VAL A 349 -13.49 34.44 -40.60
CA VAL A 349 -14.61 33.88 -39.84
C VAL A 349 -14.82 34.78 -38.61
N LYS A 350 -15.90 35.57 -38.65
CA LYS A 350 -16.40 36.30 -37.48
C LYS A 350 -17.33 35.36 -36.72
N VAL A 351 -16.97 35.01 -35.48
CA VAL A 351 -17.86 34.29 -34.56
C VAL A 351 -18.47 35.34 -33.64
N ASP A 352 -19.71 35.74 -33.95
CA ASP A 352 -20.51 36.55 -33.03
C ASP A 352 -21.04 35.63 -31.92
N LEU A 353 -20.51 35.78 -30.71
CA LEU A 353 -20.98 35.09 -29.51
C LEU A 353 -21.97 36.00 -28.79
N GLU A 354 -23.26 35.74 -29.01
CA GLU A 354 -24.35 36.36 -28.27
C GLU A 354 -24.46 35.68 -26.89
N MET A 355 -24.00 36.37 -25.84
CA MET A 355 -24.15 35.92 -24.46
C MET A 355 -25.51 36.40 -23.93
N GLN A 356 -26.49 35.51 -23.87
CA GLN A 356 -27.70 35.75 -23.08
C GLN A 356 -27.38 35.57 -21.58
N SER A 357 -27.27 36.69 -20.87
CA SER A 357 -27.24 36.72 -19.41
C SER A 357 -28.64 36.51 -18.85
N LEU A 358 -28.90 35.36 -18.23
CA LEU A 358 -30.09 35.17 -17.41
C LEU A 358 -29.86 35.86 -16.05
N GLU A 359 -30.57 36.97 -15.83
CA GLU A 359 -30.71 37.62 -14.53
C GLU A 359 -31.41 36.68 -13.52
N ARG A 360 -30.91 36.66 -12.28
CA ARG A 360 -31.55 35.99 -11.14
C ARG A 360 -32.16 37.09 -10.25
N PRO A 361 -33.41 36.97 -9.76
CA PRO A 361 -34.07 38.04 -9.02
C PRO A 361 -33.52 38.20 -7.59
N GLU A 362 -33.43 39.44 -7.14
CA GLU A 362 -33.28 39.81 -5.74
C GLU A 362 -34.62 39.74 -4.99
N THR A 363 -34.62 39.21 -3.77
CA THR A 363 -35.59 39.57 -2.73
C THR A 363 -34.94 39.61 -1.35
N SER A 364 -34.85 40.85 -0.83
CA SER A 364 -35.01 41.35 0.57
C SER A 364 -34.54 40.56 1.80
N ARG A 365 -33.60 41.21 2.52
CA ARG A 365 -33.43 41.39 3.98
C ARG A 365 -34.42 40.72 4.95
N GLU A 366 -33.85 40.11 6.00
CA GLU A 366 -34.18 40.42 7.40
C GLU A 366 -33.02 40.05 8.36
N SER A 367 -32.93 40.78 9.48
CA SER A 367 -31.83 40.85 10.45
C SER A 367 -32.19 40.24 11.81
N HIS A 368 -31.17 39.82 12.58
CA HIS A 368 -31.02 39.74 14.06
C HIS A 368 -30.18 38.49 14.39
N GLY A 369 -29.17 38.43 15.28
CA GLY A 369 -28.51 39.35 16.19
C GLY A 369 -27.42 38.57 16.98
N SER A 370 -26.37 39.27 17.44
CA SER A 370 -25.45 39.05 18.60
C SER A 370 -25.39 37.68 19.31
N ARG A 371 -24.26 37.12 19.79
CA ARG A 371 -23.29 37.68 20.76
C ARG A 371 -22.20 36.59 21.06
N GLU A 372 -20.90 36.89 20.94
CA GLU A 372 -19.88 37.01 22.01
C GLU A 372 -19.42 35.73 22.77
N ASP A 373 -18.08 35.59 22.81
CA ASP A 373 -17.22 35.27 23.97
C ASP A 373 -16.43 33.94 24.09
N LEU A 374 -15.09 34.13 24.03
CA LEU A 374 -14.04 33.70 25.00
C LEU A 374 -13.64 32.20 25.04
N LEU A 375 -12.38 31.76 25.13
CA LEU A 375 -11.05 32.33 25.41
C LEU A 375 -9.97 31.36 24.89
N ASP A 376 -8.88 31.90 24.35
CA ASP A 376 -7.62 31.18 24.14
C ASP A 376 -6.86 31.02 25.46
N PHE A 377 -6.29 29.83 25.70
CA PHE A 377 -5.30 29.60 26.75
C PHE A 377 -4.14 28.79 26.19
N GLU A 378 -2.97 29.41 26.20
CA GLU A 378 -1.68 28.94 25.70
C GLU A 378 -0.81 28.56 26.91
N TRP A 379 -0.18 27.38 26.91
CA TRP A 379 1.05 27.16 27.69
C TRP A 379 1.91 25.96 27.22
N ASP A 380 3.04 26.36 26.63
CA ASP A 380 4.44 25.94 26.75
C ASP A 380 4.94 24.48 26.99
N ASN A 381 6.03 24.23 26.27
CA ASN A 381 6.99 23.12 26.31
C ASN A 381 7.79 23.07 27.61
N SER A 382 8.14 21.86 28.06
CA SER A 382 9.46 21.62 28.65
C SER A 382 9.90 20.16 28.56
N THR A 383 11.16 20.01 28.19
CA THR A 383 11.99 18.80 28.04
C THR A 383 12.58 18.31 29.36
N GLU A 384 12.80 17.00 29.51
CA GLU A 384 14.05 16.28 29.90
C GLU A 384 13.74 14.83 30.35
N ARG A 385 14.26 13.77 29.69
CA ARG A 385 15.57 13.07 29.83
C ARG A 385 15.70 12.23 31.11
N PHE A 386 15.76 10.89 31.01
CA PHE A 386 16.72 9.95 31.64
C PHE A 386 16.33 8.47 31.41
N ALA A 387 17.31 7.57 31.51
CA ALA A 387 17.37 6.28 30.81
C ALA A 387 17.67 5.06 31.73
N ARG A 388 17.21 3.86 31.30
CA ARG A 388 17.72 2.46 31.52
C ARG A 388 17.55 1.79 32.93
N PRO A 389 17.82 0.46 33.10
CA PRO A 389 17.24 -0.75 32.46
C PRO A 389 17.05 -1.96 33.45
N CYS A 390 16.51 -3.12 33.01
CA CYS A 390 16.86 -4.51 33.41
C CYS A 390 15.82 -5.50 32.81
N ALA A 391 16.22 -6.50 31.99
CA ALA A 391 16.55 -7.91 32.33
C ALA A 391 15.27 -8.75 32.62
N ASP A 392 15.02 -9.99 32.17
CA ASP A 392 15.81 -11.08 31.57
C ASP A 392 14.81 -12.19 31.08
N LEU A 393 15.26 -13.04 30.12
CA LEU A 393 15.10 -14.52 29.97
C LEU A 393 13.70 -15.19 30.14
N ASN A 394 13.24 -16.22 29.39
CA ASN A 394 13.87 -17.43 28.86
C ASN A 394 12.99 -18.13 27.79
N GLU A 395 13.64 -18.95 26.97
CA GLU A 395 13.11 -19.88 25.96
C GLU A 395 12.32 -21.08 26.56
N PHE A 396 11.48 -21.77 25.77
CA PHE A 396 11.74 -23.16 25.32
C PHE A 396 10.72 -23.68 24.28
N GLN A 397 11.11 -24.76 23.61
CA GLN A 397 10.68 -25.30 22.31
C GLN A 397 9.34 -26.03 22.25
N LEU A 398 8.81 -26.28 21.02
CA LEU A 398 8.10 -27.54 20.72
C LEU A 398 7.99 -27.92 19.22
N SER A 399 7.85 -29.23 19.05
CA SER A 399 8.18 -30.14 17.95
C SER A 399 7.21 -30.19 16.75
N LEU A 400 7.76 -30.63 15.62
CA LEU A 400 7.11 -30.92 14.33
C LEU A 400 6.36 -32.27 14.33
N VAL A 401 5.20 -32.30 13.66
CA VAL A 401 4.69 -33.48 12.93
C VAL A 401 4.16 -33.03 11.56
N ALA A 402 4.64 -33.68 10.51
CA ALA A 402 4.33 -33.44 9.11
C ALA A 402 3.21 -34.37 8.60
N LEU A 403 2.46 -33.99 7.56
CA LEU A 403 1.84 -34.96 6.62
C LEU A 403 1.38 -34.35 5.27
N SER A 404 1.98 -34.91 4.21
CA SER A 404 1.54 -35.24 2.84
C SER A 404 0.22 -34.67 2.26
N VAL A 405 0.30 -34.10 1.04
CA VAL A 405 -0.84 -33.86 0.14
C VAL A 405 -0.79 -34.85 -1.04
N SER A 406 -1.83 -35.66 -1.20
CA SER A 406 -2.16 -36.39 -2.44
C SER A 406 -3.15 -35.58 -3.26
N THR A 407 -2.87 -35.48 -4.56
CA THR A 407 -3.68 -34.83 -5.59
C THR A 407 -4.78 -35.77 -6.09
N THR A 408 -6.04 -35.34 -6.03
CA THR A 408 -7.08 -35.82 -6.94
C THR A 408 -7.95 -34.65 -7.38
N VAL A 409 -7.90 -34.37 -8.67
CA VAL A 409 -8.77 -33.44 -9.41
C VAL A 409 -10.12 -34.12 -9.59
N SER A 410 -11.21 -33.43 -9.28
CA SER A 410 -12.51 -33.76 -9.85
C SER A 410 -13.30 -32.48 -10.14
N THR A 411 -13.64 -32.33 -11.42
CA THR A 411 -14.34 -31.22 -12.05
C THR A 411 -15.85 -31.28 -11.81
N SER A 412 -16.45 -30.15 -11.45
CA SER A 412 -17.80 -29.79 -11.90
C SER A 412 -18.02 -28.28 -11.75
N TYR A 413 -18.09 -27.57 -12.88
CA TYR A 413 -18.30 -26.12 -12.95
C TYR A 413 -19.80 -25.81 -13.07
N HIS A 414 -20.40 -25.25 -12.02
CA HIS A 414 -21.60 -24.42 -12.15
C HIS A 414 -21.19 -22.95 -12.16
N ILE A 415 -21.34 -22.29 -13.31
CA ILE A 415 -21.00 -20.88 -13.50
C ILE A 415 -22.13 -20.03 -12.91
N ASN A 416 -21.86 -19.36 -11.78
CA ASN A 416 -22.74 -18.36 -11.16
C ASN A 416 -22.48 -16.98 -11.80
N PRO A 417 -23.50 -16.20 -12.19
CA PRO A 417 -23.35 -14.93 -12.95
C PRO A 417 -22.85 -13.72 -12.11
N THR A 418 -22.23 -13.95 -10.95
CA THR A 418 -21.74 -12.89 -10.06
C THR A 418 -20.23 -12.94 -9.79
N SER A 419 -19.48 -13.81 -10.49
CA SER A 419 -18.03 -13.92 -10.30
C SER A 419 -17.31 -12.69 -10.85
N THR A 420 -16.78 -11.85 -9.97
CA THR A 420 -15.82 -10.80 -10.30
C THR A 420 -14.59 -11.41 -11.02
N MET A 421 -13.99 -10.62 -11.91
CA MET A 421 -13.04 -11.03 -12.97
C MET A 421 -11.80 -11.83 -12.47
N LEU A 422 -11.48 -11.79 -11.17
CA LEU A 422 -10.34 -12.48 -10.56
C LEU A 422 -10.70 -13.28 -9.29
N SER A 423 -11.98 -13.60 -9.08
CA SER A 423 -12.46 -14.36 -7.91
C SER A 423 -11.85 -15.78 -7.77
N PHE A 424 -11.26 -16.33 -8.84
CA PHE A 424 -10.53 -17.60 -8.80
C PHE A 424 -9.17 -17.53 -8.08
N LEU A 425 -8.60 -16.33 -7.89
CA LEU A 425 -7.38 -16.12 -7.10
C LEU A 425 -7.64 -16.16 -5.59
N ARG A 426 -8.91 -16.20 -5.20
CA ARG A 426 -9.34 -16.30 -3.80
C ARG A 426 -9.11 -17.73 -3.30
N SER A 427 -8.52 -17.89 -2.11
CA SER A 427 -8.55 -19.21 -1.47
C SER A 427 -10.00 -19.61 -1.19
N SER A 428 -10.29 -20.91 -1.26
CA SER A 428 -11.56 -21.43 -0.73
C SER A 428 -11.57 -21.14 0.77
N GLY A 429 -12.45 -20.24 1.19
CA GLY A 429 -12.66 -19.98 2.63
C GLY A 429 -13.15 -21.26 3.34
N PRO A 430 -12.99 -21.34 4.67
CA PRO A 430 -13.49 -22.46 5.45
C PRO A 430 -15.01 -22.59 5.30
N ALA A 431 -15.54 -23.79 5.61
CA ALA A 431 -16.97 -23.96 5.78
C ALA A 431 -17.44 -23.01 6.89
N ARG A 432 -18.55 -22.30 6.65
CA ARG A 432 -19.04 -21.29 7.59
C ARG A 432 -19.95 -21.92 8.62
N THR A 433 -19.66 -21.70 9.90
CA THR A 433 -20.51 -22.15 10.99
C THR A 433 -21.77 -21.29 11.09
N GLN A 434 -22.92 -21.95 11.25
CA GLN A 434 -24.19 -21.25 11.48
C GLN A 434 -24.36 -20.95 12.97
N ASN A 435 -23.99 -19.74 13.40
CA ASN A 435 -24.08 -19.31 14.80
C ASN A 435 -25.01 -18.09 15.00
N ALA A 436 -25.80 -17.75 13.98
CA ALA A 436 -26.70 -16.59 13.98
C ALA A 436 -27.72 -16.58 15.14
N GLN A 437 -28.16 -17.74 15.61
CA GLN A 437 -29.15 -17.86 16.69
C GLN A 437 -28.53 -17.89 18.10
N ASN A 438 -27.21 -18.07 18.21
CA ASN A 438 -26.55 -18.25 19.51
C ASN A 438 -26.30 -16.89 20.17
N ASN A 439 -26.56 -16.83 21.48
CA ASN A 439 -26.21 -15.73 22.38
C ASN A 439 -26.21 -16.27 23.83
N PRO A 440 -25.05 -16.53 24.47
CA PRO A 440 -23.70 -16.18 24.03
C PRO A 440 -23.27 -16.96 22.78
N ILE A 441 -22.45 -16.31 21.95
CA ILE A 441 -21.75 -16.97 20.86
C ILE A 441 -20.43 -17.48 21.42
N LEU A 442 -20.25 -18.80 21.35
CA LEU A 442 -19.04 -19.47 21.80
C LEU A 442 -18.06 -19.58 20.62
N TYR A 443 -16.80 -19.27 20.90
CA TYR A 443 -15.69 -19.39 19.95
C TYR A 443 -14.57 -20.24 20.57
N GLU A 444 -13.63 -20.70 19.75
CA GLU A 444 -12.43 -21.44 20.18
C GLU A 444 -12.76 -22.68 21.02
N GLY A 445 -13.85 -23.38 20.66
CA GLY A 445 -14.36 -24.54 21.40
C GLY A 445 -14.99 -24.21 22.75
N GLY A 446 -15.46 -22.96 22.95
CA GLY A 446 -16.11 -22.50 24.18
C GLY A 446 -15.16 -21.81 25.18
N LYS A 447 -13.89 -21.62 24.81
CA LYS A 447 -12.91 -20.91 25.64
C LYS A 447 -13.19 -19.42 25.72
N SER A 448 -13.69 -18.84 24.63
CA SER A 448 -13.99 -17.42 24.53
C SER A 448 -15.42 -17.22 24.04
N SER A 449 -16.04 -16.08 24.38
CA SER A 449 -17.42 -15.81 23.96
C SER A 449 -17.74 -14.33 23.82
N VAL A 450 -18.69 -14.03 22.94
CA VAL A 450 -19.34 -12.71 22.85
C VAL A 450 -20.83 -12.86 23.16
N THR A 451 -21.32 -12.05 24.09
CA THR A 451 -22.74 -11.95 24.43
C THR A 451 -23.25 -10.59 23.99
N PHE A 452 -24.36 -10.52 23.27
CA PHE A 452 -25.02 -9.27 22.90
C PHE A 452 -26.19 -8.98 23.83
N SER A 453 -26.25 -7.76 24.34
CA SER A 453 -27.37 -7.25 25.14
C SER A 453 -28.48 -6.71 24.23
N GLY A 454 -29.68 -6.47 24.75
CA GLY A 454 -30.75 -5.83 23.96
C GLY A 454 -30.42 -4.38 23.56
N PRO A 455 -31.10 -3.82 22.55
CA PRO A 455 -30.90 -2.43 22.11
C PRO A 455 -31.20 -1.44 23.25
N GLY A 456 -30.39 -0.38 23.37
CA GLY A 456 -30.54 0.64 24.42
C GLY A 456 -30.07 0.19 25.82
N SER A 457 -29.41 -0.97 25.91
CA SER A 457 -28.71 -1.39 27.12
C SER A 457 -27.46 -0.53 27.36
N LYS A 458 -27.08 -0.37 28.64
CA LYS A 458 -25.88 0.41 29.01
C LYS A 458 -24.59 -0.14 28.37
N TYR A 459 -24.55 -1.43 28.10
CA TYR A 459 -23.44 -2.10 27.41
C TYR A 459 -24.01 -3.06 26.38
N ILE A 460 -23.62 -2.86 25.12
CA ILE A 460 -24.18 -3.56 23.97
C ILE A 460 -23.65 -4.99 23.85
N MET A 461 -22.45 -5.24 24.36
CA MET A 461 -21.82 -6.55 24.31
C MET A 461 -20.90 -6.80 25.49
N THR A 462 -20.75 -8.07 25.83
CA THR A 462 -19.82 -8.56 26.84
C THR A 462 -18.88 -9.57 26.19
N HIS A 463 -17.58 -9.32 26.29
CA HIS A 463 -16.52 -10.21 25.82
C HIS A 463 -15.97 -11.02 27.00
N ARG A 464 -15.84 -12.33 26.81
CA ARG A 464 -15.10 -13.23 27.71
C ARG A 464 -13.83 -13.67 27.01
N ILE A 465 -12.69 -13.22 27.52
CA ILE A 465 -11.37 -13.44 26.93
C ILE A 465 -10.53 -14.32 27.88
N PRO A 466 -10.16 -15.54 27.47
CA PRO A 466 -9.34 -16.41 28.29
C PRO A 466 -7.91 -15.87 28.50
N PRO A 467 -7.17 -16.35 29.51
CA PRO A 467 -5.76 -16.06 29.64
C PRO A 467 -4.97 -16.51 28.41
N THR A 468 -3.86 -15.83 28.13
CA THR A 468 -2.99 -16.20 27.01
C THR A 468 -2.06 -17.33 27.45
N ASP A 469 -2.30 -18.53 26.90
CA ASP A 469 -1.53 -19.74 27.19
C ASP A 469 -0.60 -20.11 26.03
N GLU A 470 0.51 -20.80 26.31
CA GLU A 470 1.47 -21.26 25.29
C GLU A 470 0.84 -22.19 24.24
N GLU A 471 -0.16 -22.99 24.64
CA GLU A 471 -0.83 -23.96 23.77
C GLU A 471 -1.85 -23.31 22.82
N ASN A 472 -2.58 -22.30 23.30
CA ASN A 472 -3.75 -21.74 22.60
C ASN A 472 -3.49 -20.37 21.97
N GLY A 473 -2.43 -19.69 22.39
CA GLY A 473 -2.06 -18.36 21.94
C GLY A 473 -3.05 -17.28 22.40
N VAL A 474 -2.99 -16.12 21.74
CA VAL A 474 -3.91 -15.01 21.98
C VAL A 474 -5.29 -15.36 21.42
N SER A 475 -6.33 -15.15 22.23
CA SER A 475 -7.73 -15.37 21.82
C SER A 475 -8.10 -14.52 20.60
N ILE A 476 -8.90 -15.09 19.69
CA ILE A 476 -9.38 -14.35 18.51
C ILE A 476 -10.26 -13.15 18.85
N ILE A 477 -10.83 -13.11 20.07
CA ILE A 477 -11.68 -12.02 20.58
C ILE A 477 -10.86 -10.86 21.14
N ALA A 478 -9.58 -11.09 21.47
CA ALA A 478 -8.69 -10.03 21.90
C ALA A 478 -8.38 -9.13 20.70
N PRO A 479 -8.81 -7.85 20.72
CA PRO A 479 -8.73 -7.05 19.52
C PRO A 479 -7.28 -6.67 19.20
N PRO A 480 -6.88 -6.70 17.92
CA PRO A 480 -5.60 -6.16 17.50
C PRO A 480 -5.56 -4.65 17.74
N PHE A 481 -4.39 -4.04 17.59
CA PHE A 481 -4.26 -2.61 17.76
C PHE A 481 -5.01 -1.84 16.64
N HIS A 482 -6.04 -1.08 17.02
CA HIS A 482 -6.97 -0.44 16.10
C HIS A 482 -7.43 0.93 16.60
N TYR A 483 -8.25 1.61 15.80
CA TYR A 483 -9.04 2.75 16.25
C TYR A 483 -10.36 2.81 15.49
N HIS A 484 -11.35 3.46 16.09
CA HIS A 484 -12.62 3.76 15.44
C HIS A 484 -12.57 5.17 14.82
N ILE A 485 -13.03 5.32 13.58
CA ILE A 485 -13.00 6.63 12.90
C ILE A 485 -14.03 7.59 13.53
N TYR A 486 -15.20 7.07 13.91
CA TYR A 486 -16.35 7.88 14.32
C TYR A 486 -16.97 7.49 15.66
N GLN A 487 -16.51 6.39 16.29
CA GLN A 487 -17.11 5.86 17.51
C GLN A 487 -16.18 6.02 18.71
N ASP A 488 -16.74 6.46 19.84
CA ASP A 488 -16.13 6.35 21.15
C ASP A 488 -16.48 4.98 21.76
N GLU A 489 -15.58 4.43 22.55
CA GLU A 489 -15.76 3.15 23.25
C GLU A 489 -15.68 3.31 24.77
N PHE A 490 -16.53 2.58 25.49
CA PHE A 490 -16.56 2.55 26.94
C PHE A 490 -16.45 1.11 27.43
N PHE A 491 -15.57 0.88 28.37
CA PHE A 491 -15.23 -0.43 28.92
C PHE A 491 -15.60 -0.51 30.40
N ARG A 492 -16.15 -1.65 30.81
CA ARG A 492 -16.29 -2.03 32.23
C ARG A 492 -15.83 -3.47 32.42
N VAL A 493 -14.87 -3.69 33.30
CA VAL A 493 -14.49 -5.06 33.70
C VAL A 493 -15.49 -5.58 34.71
N GLN A 494 -16.07 -6.76 34.42
CA GLN A 494 -16.94 -7.49 35.35
C GLN A 494 -16.14 -8.51 36.19
N SER A 495 -15.13 -9.13 35.58
CA SER A 495 -14.28 -10.11 36.26
C SER A 495 -12.89 -10.18 35.63
N GLY A 496 -11.88 -10.45 36.45
CA GLY A 496 -10.48 -10.54 36.04
C GLY A 496 -9.81 -9.18 35.92
N LYS A 497 -8.61 -9.17 35.33
CA LYS A 497 -7.78 -7.97 35.16
C LYS A 497 -7.36 -7.79 33.70
N GLY A 498 -7.49 -6.58 33.18
CA GLY A 498 -7.18 -6.24 31.80
C GLY A 498 -6.24 -5.05 31.66
N ASN A 499 -5.24 -5.15 30.80
CA ASN A 499 -4.36 -4.05 30.44
C ASN A 499 -4.92 -3.33 29.22
N PHE A 500 -5.18 -2.02 29.34
CA PHE A 500 -5.68 -1.18 28.26
C PHE A 500 -4.59 -0.22 27.80
N TYR A 501 -4.26 -0.30 26.52
CA TYR A 501 -3.19 0.50 25.89
C TYR A 501 -3.80 1.59 25.03
N ARG A 502 -3.14 2.76 25.01
CA ARG A 502 -3.54 3.89 24.18
C ARG A 502 -2.32 4.54 23.56
N GLY A 503 -2.41 4.88 22.27
CA GLY A 503 -1.27 5.42 21.52
C GLY A 503 -0.14 4.39 21.39
N LEU A 504 1.02 4.83 20.92
CA LEU A 504 2.16 3.95 20.68
C LEU A 504 2.99 3.63 21.93
N ASP A 505 2.52 4.04 23.11
CA ASP A 505 3.21 3.77 24.37
C ASP A 505 3.09 2.28 24.74
N PRO A 506 4.21 1.60 25.07
CA PRO A 506 4.17 0.23 25.56
C PRO A 506 3.51 0.07 26.94
N LYS A 507 3.28 1.16 27.70
CA LYS A 507 2.61 1.10 29.00
C LYS A 507 1.08 1.20 28.85
N PRO A 508 0.31 0.42 29.64
CA PRO A 508 -1.13 0.57 29.66
C PRO A 508 -1.49 1.95 30.23
N PHE A 509 -2.45 2.63 29.60
CA PHE A 509 -2.99 3.89 30.13
C PHE A 509 -3.99 3.65 31.26
N ALA A 510 -4.60 2.46 31.28
CA ALA A 510 -5.49 2.01 32.34
C ALA A 510 -5.30 0.50 32.56
N VAL A 511 -5.32 0.09 33.81
CA VAL A 511 -5.36 -1.32 34.21
C VAL A 511 -6.68 -1.50 34.93
N LEU A 512 -7.61 -2.21 34.28
CA LEU A 512 -8.94 -2.41 34.82
C LEU A 512 -9.05 -3.76 35.53
N SER A 513 -9.74 -3.80 36.66
CA SER A 513 -9.92 -5.02 37.45
C SER A 513 -11.28 -5.05 38.15
N ASP A 514 -11.69 -6.24 38.60
CA ASP A 514 -12.81 -6.47 39.50
C ASP A 514 -12.47 -6.26 40.99
N ASP A 515 -11.21 -5.94 41.31
CA ASP A 515 -10.77 -5.62 42.67
C ASP A 515 -11.53 -4.41 43.26
N PRO A 516 -11.93 -4.44 44.54
CA PRO A 516 -12.72 -3.37 45.18
C PRO A 516 -12.06 -1.98 45.14
N ASP A 517 -10.73 -1.94 45.19
CA ASP A 517 -9.91 -0.72 45.16
C ASP A 517 -9.37 -0.39 43.75
N GLY A 518 -9.70 -1.21 42.75
CA GLY A 518 -9.23 -1.09 41.38
C GLY A 518 -10.12 -0.20 40.51
N GLN A 519 -9.55 0.32 39.41
CA GLN A 519 -10.35 1.02 38.40
C GLN A 519 -11.19 0.00 37.62
N ALA A 520 -12.51 0.08 37.64
CA ALA A 520 -13.37 -0.87 36.92
C ALA A 520 -13.73 -0.43 35.49
N THR A 521 -13.59 0.88 35.17
CA THR A 521 -14.07 1.46 33.90
C THR A 521 -13.06 2.37 33.23
N ALA A 522 -13.01 2.35 31.90
CA ALA A 522 -12.26 3.29 31.07
C ALA A 522 -13.05 3.66 29.81
N SER A 523 -12.66 4.75 29.14
CA SER A 523 -13.20 5.13 27.84
C SER A 523 -12.09 5.55 26.87
N VAL A 524 -12.34 5.32 25.58
CA VAL A 524 -11.45 5.69 24.50
C VAL A 524 -12.25 6.51 23.48
N LYS A 525 -11.71 7.68 23.12
CA LYS A 525 -12.34 8.57 22.14
C LYS A 525 -12.05 8.12 20.71
N ALA A 526 -12.96 8.43 19.80
CA ALA A 526 -12.79 8.23 18.37
C ALA A 526 -11.46 8.81 17.88
N GLY A 527 -10.80 8.09 16.98
CA GLY A 527 -9.51 8.48 16.41
C GLY A 527 -8.28 8.22 17.28
N TYR A 528 -8.42 7.66 18.48
CA TYR A 528 -7.30 7.22 19.32
C TYR A 528 -6.99 5.74 19.13
N PHE A 529 -5.71 5.44 18.94
CA PHE A 529 -5.21 4.07 18.87
C PHE A 529 -5.35 3.38 20.22
N HIS A 530 -5.88 2.17 20.23
CA HIS A 530 -6.02 1.38 21.44
C HIS A 530 -6.04 -0.13 21.17
N ARG A 531 -5.81 -0.89 22.25
CA ARG A 531 -6.03 -2.34 22.36
C ARG A 531 -6.20 -2.67 23.84
N PHE A 532 -6.73 -3.85 24.11
CA PHE A 532 -6.74 -4.40 25.45
C PHE A 532 -6.47 -5.91 25.43
N GLU A 533 -5.93 -6.42 26.52
CA GLU A 533 -5.62 -7.84 26.68
C GLU A 533 -5.89 -8.30 28.11
N ASN A 534 -6.10 -9.61 28.28
CA ASN A 534 -6.19 -10.21 29.59
C ASN A 534 -4.82 -10.18 30.27
N ALA A 535 -4.75 -9.52 31.43
CA ALA A 535 -3.54 -9.40 32.24
C ALA A 535 -3.45 -10.51 33.31
N THR A 536 -4.49 -11.31 33.43
CA THR A 536 -4.63 -12.43 34.38
C THR A 536 -4.16 -13.72 33.71
N HIS A 537 -3.49 -14.59 34.46
CA HIS A 537 -2.98 -15.88 33.93
C HIS A 537 -3.87 -17.08 34.30
N ASP A 538 -4.75 -16.93 35.29
CA ASP A 538 -5.55 -18.00 35.89
C ASP A 538 -7.07 -17.81 35.73
N ARG A 539 -7.52 -16.62 35.29
CA ARG A 539 -8.94 -16.28 35.16
C ARG A 539 -9.23 -15.56 33.84
N ASP A 540 -10.46 -15.72 33.36
CA ASP A 540 -10.92 -15.01 32.18
C ASP A 540 -11.15 -13.53 32.48
N LEU A 541 -10.81 -12.69 31.51
CA LEU A 541 -11.20 -11.28 31.51
C LEU A 541 -12.61 -11.16 30.92
N VAL A 542 -13.57 -10.70 31.73
CA VAL A 542 -14.94 -10.41 31.29
C VAL A 542 -15.12 -8.90 31.22
N VAL A 543 -15.29 -8.36 30.01
CA VAL A 543 -15.38 -6.91 29.75
C VAL A 543 -16.67 -6.59 29.03
N ASP A 544 -17.43 -5.66 29.59
CA ASP A 544 -18.55 -5.02 28.92
C ASP A 544 -18.09 -3.85 28.07
N ILE A 545 -18.65 -3.75 26.88
CA ILE A 545 -18.30 -2.74 25.87
C ILE A 545 -19.57 -1.99 25.46
N HIS A 546 -19.47 -0.66 25.40
CA HIS A 546 -20.48 0.23 24.85
C HIS A 546 -19.85 1.14 23.79
N LEU A 547 -20.53 1.31 22.66
CA LEU A 547 -20.06 2.11 21.52
C LEU A 547 -21.00 3.29 21.30
N THR A 548 -20.45 4.48 21.06
CA THR A 548 -21.25 5.68 20.74
C THR A 548 -20.72 6.38 19.48
N PRO A 549 -21.55 6.65 18.45
CA PRO A 549 -22.98 6.34 18.36
C PRO A 549 -23.24 4.83 18.27
N GLU A 550 -24.31 4.37 18.92
CA GLU A 550 -24.74 2.98 18.94
C GLU A 550 -25.32 2.57 17.58
N SER A 551 -24.84 1.46 17.04
CA SER A 551 -25.38 0.86 15.82
C SER A 551 -25.60 -0.64 16.00
N TYR A 552 -26.53 -0.99 16.89
CA TYR A 552 -26.78 -2.35 17.37
C TYR A 552 -26.79 -3.43 16.29
N GLU A 553 -27.55 -3.23 15.19
CA GLU A 553 -27.65 -4.22 14.11
C GLU A 553 -26.33 -4.37 13.34
N ASN A 554 -25.67 -3.26 13.01
CA ASN A 554 -24.42 -3.25 12.26
C ASN A 554 -23.26 -3.82 13.08
N GLU A 555 -23.22 -3.50 14.38
CA GLU A 555 -22.20 -4.01 15.31
C GLU A 555 -22.33 -5.51 15.50
N GLN A 556 -23.55 -6.01 15.75
CA GLN A 556 -23.78 -7.44 15.80
C GLN A 556 -23.39 -8.14 14.49
N GLN A 557 -23.79 -7.57 13.36
CA GLN A 557 -23.46 -8.13 12.06
C GLN A 557 -21.93 -8.18 11.87
N PHE A 558 -21.21 -7.10 12.19
CA PHE A 558 -19.76 -7.04 12.10
C PHE A 558 -19.09 -8.09 13.00
N PHE A 559 -19.36 -8.10 14.30
CA PHE A 559 -18.68 -8.99 15.24
C PHE A 559 -18.99 -10.46 14.97
N ARG A 560 -20.25 -10.80 14.62
CA ARG A 560 -20.63 -12.16 14.22
C ARG A 560 -19.86 -12.62 12.98
N ASN A 561 -19.75 -11.74 11.97
CA ASN A 561 -19.00 -12.06 10.74
C ASN A 561 -17.50 -12.15 10.98
N PHE A 562 -16.94 -11.22 11.73
CA PHE A 562 -15.50 -11.10 11.94
C PHE A 562 -14.97 -12.25 12.79
N PHE A 563 -15.55 -12.48 13.97
CA PHE A 563 -15.11 -13.57 14.85
C PHE A 563 -15.57 -14.93 14.35
N GLY A 564 -16.76 -15.06 13.76
CA GLY A 564 -17.21 -16.30 13.13
C GLY A 564 -16.24 -16.77 12.03
N TYR A 565 -15.82 -15.84 11.15
CA TYR A 565 -14.83 -16.16 10.12
C TYR A 565 -13.46 -16.54 10.70
N LEU A 566 -12.98 -15.85 11.73
CA LEU A 566 -11.71 -16.18 12.38
C LEU A 566 -11.75 -17.55 13.06
N ASP A 567 -12.86 -17.88 13.73
CA ASP A 567 -13.07 -19.16 14.39
C ASP A 567 -13.12 -20.31 13.38
N ASP A 568 -13.87 -20.14 12.29
CA ASP A 568 -13.93 -21.14 11.21
C ASP A 568 -12.57 -21.34 10.54
N CYS A 569 -11.78 -20.28 10.38
CA CYS A 569 -10.41 -20.39 9.88
C CYS A 569 -9.54 -21.20 10.85
N LYS A 570 -9.64 -20.90 12.16
CA LYS A 570 -8.90 -21.58 13.23
C LYS A 570 -9.29 -23.07 13.31
N ALA A 571 -10.59 -23.38 13.29
CA ALA A 571 -11.13 -24.73 13.31
C ALA A 571 -10.72 -25.56 12.08
N ALA A 572 -10.66 -24.92 10.90
CA ALA A 572 -10.20 -25.55 9.66
C ALA A 572 -8.67 -25.64 9.53
N GLY A 573 -7.89 -25.13 10.49
CA GLY A 573 -6.43 -25.06 10.39
C GLY A 573 -5.92 -24.20 9.23
N SER A 574 -6.74 -23.25 8.77
CA SER A 574 -6.47 -22.42 7.60
C SER A 574 -6.16 -20.97 8.01
N ALA A 575 -5.23 -20.32 7.30
CA ALA A 575 -4.92 -18.93 7.57
C ALA A 575 -6.05 -18.01 7.06
N PRO A 576 -6.54 -17.04 7.86
CA PRO A 576 -7.57 -16.12 7.42
C PRO A 576 -7.04 -15.20 6.32
N SER A 577 -7.90 -14.89 5.35
CA SER A 577 -7.55 -13.97 4.27
C SER A 577 -7.51 -12.53 4.77
N ILE A 578 -6.37 -11.87 4.61
CA ILE A 578 -6.21 -10.47 4.98
C ILE A 578 -7.20 -9.56 4.25
N PHE A 579 -7.51 -9.85 2.98
CA PHE A 579 -8.46 -9.07 2.21
C PHE A 579 -9.89 -9.24 2.74
N GLN A 580 -10.25 -10.44 3.22
CA GLN A 580 -11.56 -10.65 3.86
C GLN A 580 -11.65 -9.90 5.19
N LEU A 581 -10.59 -9.96 6.01
CA LEU A 581 -10.52 -9.24 7.29
C LEU A 581 -10.61 -7.72 7.08
N LEU A 582 -9.87 -7.18 6.11
CA LEU A 582 -9.91 -5.74 5.80
C LEU A 582 -11.25 -5.32 5.21
N VAL A 583 -11.96 -6.20 4.48
CA VAL A 583 -13.33 -5.95 4.02
C VAL A 583 -14.30 -5.84 5.20
N PHE A 584 -14.17 -6.67 6.23
CA PHE A 584 -14.98 -6.58 7.45
C PHE A 584 -14.65 -5.32 8.27
N LEU A 585 -13.37 -5.04 8.49
CA LEU A 585 -12.92 -3.85 9.21
C LEU A 585 -13.34 -2.55 8.51
N HIS A 586 -13.40 -2.56 7.18
CA HIS A 586 -13.91 -1.45 6.39
C HIS A 586 -15.43 -1.26 6.54
N SER A 587 -16.21 -2.30 6.82
CA SER A 587 -17.64 -2.12 7.10
C SER A 587 -17.93 -1.57 8.50
N ALA A 588 -16.97 -1.66 9.43
CA ALA A 588 -17.09 -1.15 10.80
C ALA A 588 -16.34 0.18 11.03
N ASP A 589 -15.75 0.77 9.99
CA ASP A 589 -14.92 1.99 10.10
C ASP A 589 -13.80 1.85 11.16
N THR A 590 -13.16 0.67 11.19
CA THR A 590 -12.17 0.28 12.21
C THR A 590 -10.80 -0.04 11.59
N PRO A 591 -9.94 0.96 11.30
CA PRO A 591 -8.61 0.69 10.75
C PRO A 591 -7.66 0.08 11.78
N LEU A 592 -6.86 -0.88 11.32
CA LEU A 592 -5.71 -1.38 12.08
C LEU A 592 -4.60 -0.34 12.10
N VAL A 593 -3.96 -0.18 13.25
CA VAL A 593 -2.93 0.84 13.44
C VAL A 593 -1.63 0.42 12.79
N ILE A 594 -1.12 1.28 11.90
CA ILE A 594 0.26 1.21 11.42
C ILE A 594 1.12 2.10 12.32
N PRO A 595 2.04 1.53 13.10
CA PRO A 595 2.81 2.22 14.14
C PRO A 595 3.98 2.99 13.52
N ILE A 596 3.64 4.17 13.02
CA ILE A 596 4.59 5.16 12.52
C ILE A 596 4.76 6.23 13.61
N PRO A 597 5.98 6.74 13.88
CA PRO A 597 6.22 7.71 14.96
C PRO A 597 5.33 8.96 14.92
N TRP A 598 4.80 9.34 13.76
CA TRP A 598 3.85 10.43 13.60
C TRP A 598 2.42 9.89 13.58
N GLU A 599 1.70 9.99 14.71
CA GLU A 599 0.34 9.43 14.86
C GLU A 599 -0.64 9.93 13.80
N PHE A 600 -0.57 11.21 13.41
CA PHE A 600 -1.37 11.73 12.30
C PHE A 600 -1.11 10.97 10.99
N LEU A 601 0.16 10.76 10.64
CA LEU A 601 0.51 10.02 9.44
C LEU A 601 0.12 8.54 9.57
N GLY A 602 0.32 7.95 10.75
CA GLY A 602 -0.16 6.60 11.08
C GLY A 602 -1.65 6.44 10.79
N ARG A 603 -2.50 7.37 11.25
CA ARG A 603 -3.94 7.38 10.96
C ARG A 603 -4.23 7.45 9.46
N VAL A 604 -3.60 8.38 8.76
CA VAL A 604 -3.82 8.56 7.31
C VAL A 604 -3.42 7.30 6.53
N VAL A 605 -2.23 6.74 6.80
CA VAL A 605 -1.74 5.54 6.10
C VAL A 605 -2.60 4.32 6.44
N SER A 606 -3.00 4.15 7.70
CA SER A 606 -3.88 3.07 8.15
C SER A 606 -5.23 3.11 7.43
N ARG A 607 -5.81 4.31 7.29
CA ARG A 607 -7.06 4.53 6.56
C ARG A 607 -6.92 4.24 5.07
N ILE A 608 -5.86 4.76 4.42
CA ILE A 608 -5.59 4.49 3.00
C ILE A 608 -5.42 2.99 2.77
N LEU A 609 -4.66 2.30 3.63
CA LEU A 609 -4.46 0.85 3.52
C LEU A 609 -5.78 0.10 3.65
N LEU A 610 -6.58 0.40 4.67
CA LEU A 610 -7.89 -0.23 4.88
C LEU A 610 -8.78 -0.04 3.65
N THR A 611 -8.97 1.21 3.19
CA THR A 611 -9.84 1.51 2.05
C THR A 611 -9.34 0.84 0.78
N THR A 612 -8.06 0.96 0.45
CA THR A 612 -7.52 0.38 -0.79
C THR A 612 -7.61 -1.14 -0.81
N ALA A 613 -7.21 -1.81 0.28
CA ALA A 613 -7.24 -3.26 0.38
C ALA A 613 -8.67 -3.81 0.45
N ALA A 614 -9.59 -3.14 1.14
CA ALA A 614 -11.00 -3.55 1.18
C ALA A 614 -11.67 -3.42 -0.18
N TYR A 615 -11.44 -2.32 -0.90
CA TYR A 615 -11.94 -2.17 -2.28
C TYR A 615 -11.36 -3.25 -3.19
N TRP A 616 -10.07 -3.56 -3.06
CA TRP A 616 -9.45 -4.64 -3.81
C TRP A 616 -10.08 -6.00 -3.47
N GLY A 617 -10.21 -6.31 -2.18
CA GLY A 617 -10.84 -7.54 -1.70
C GLY A 617 -12.26 -7.71 -2.22
N ARG A 618 -13.05 -6.64 -2.19
CA ARG A 618 -14.46 -6.66 -2.62
C ARG A 618 -14.61 -6.74 -4.14
N PHE A 619 -13.99 -5.82 -4.88
CA PHE A 619 -14.25 -5.66 -6.32
C PHE A 619 -13.36 -6.55 -7.19
N VAL A 620 -12.15 -6.86 -6.75
CA VAL A 620 -11.21 -7.69 -7.51
C VAL A 620 -11.34 -9.16 -7.12
N LEU A 621 -11.27 -9.46 -5.81
CA LEU A 621 -11.27 -10.83 -5.30
C LEU A 621 -12.67 -11.39 -4.96
N GLY A 622 -13.70 -10.53 -4.93
CA GLY A 622 -15.08 -10.95 -4.67
C GLY A 622 -15.38 -11.36 -3.23
N TYR A 623 -14.63 -10.83 -2.25
CA TYR A 623 -14.96 -10.97 -0.84
C TYR A 623 -16.20 -10.14 -0.47
N LYS A 624 -16.98 -10.63 0.50
CA LYS A 624 -18.22 -9.98 0.92
C LYS A 624 -18.04 -9.26 2.26
N GLN A 625 -18.77 -8.17 2.44
CA GLN A 625 -18.81 -7.46 3.72
C GLN A 625 -19.54 -8.26 4.80
N THR A 626 -20.50 -9.09 4.40
CA THR A 626 -21.32 -9.87 5.32
C THR A 626 -21.66 -11.23 4.71
N TYR A 627 -21.80 -12.21 5.57
CA TYR A 627 -22.18 -13.59 5.31
C TYR A 627 -23.37 -13.93 6.20
N PRO A 628 -24.56 -14.17 5.63
CA PRO A 628 -25.78 -14.42 6.39
C PRO A 628 -25.67 -15.60 7.36
N GLU A 629 -24.80 -16.56 7.08
CA GLU A 629 -24.55 -17.73 7.92
C GLU A 629 -24.24 -17.35 9.39
N TYR A 630 -23.58 -16.20 9.61
CA TYR A 630 -23.20 -15.75 10.95
C TYR A 630 -24.23 -14.88 11.67
N TYR A 631 -25.18 -14.25 10.96
CA TYR A 631 -26.05 -13.22 11.55
C TYR A 631 -27.53 -13.32 11.17
N ASP A 632 -27.90 -14.07 10.13
CA ASP A 632 -29.28 -14.24 9.69
C ASP A 632 -29.83 -15.60 10.14
N ALA A 633 -30.59 -15.57 11.23
CA ALA A 633 -31.25 -16.74 11.81
C ALA A 633 -32.23 -17.45 10.85
N LYS A 634 -32.71 -16.80 9.78
CA LYS A 634 -33.64 -17.40 8.82
C LYS A 634 -32.95 -18.27 7.78
N LYS A 635 -31.62 -18.17 7.67
CA LYS A 635 -30.81 -18.96 6.73
C LYS A 635 -30.01 -20.07 7.40
N SER A 636 -30.25 -20.31 8.69
CA SER A 636 -29.58 -21.36 9.46
C SER A 636 -30.29 -22.72 9.41
N ILE A 637 -30.70 -23.15 8.20
CA ILE A 637 -31.38 -24.45 7.97
C ILE A 637 -30.44 -25.39 7.24
#